data_AF-A0A9X2MDQ3-F1
#
_entry.id   AF-A0A9X2MDQ3-F1
#
_cell.length_a   1.000
_cell.length_b   1.000
_cell.length_c   1.000
_cell.angle_alpha   90.00
_cell.angle_beta   90.00
_cell.angle_gamma   90.00
#
_symmetry.space_group_name_H-M   'P 1'
#
loop_
_entity.id
_entity.type
_entity.pdbx_description
1 polymer ?
#
loop_
_entity_poly.entity_id
_entity_poly.type
_entity_poly.pdbx_seq_one_letter_code
_entity_poly.pdbx_strand_id
1 'polypeptide(L)'
;MERLSKTFGCLVFNDNVMKERLPKDIYSVLKNTIHQGKPLDIKIANVVANTMKDWAIENGATHFTHWFQPMTGITAEKHDSFISPTSDGNVIMEFSGKELIKGEPDGSSFPSGGLRSTFEARGYTVWDPTSYAFIRDTTLCIPTAFCSYSGQSLDKKTPLLKSMEAIDKTAVRLLNLIGYDDVTRVITTVGPEQEYFLIDKSLYKKRMDLKFCQRTLFGAKPPKGQEMEDHYFGSIKPRVAEFMKELDMELWKLGVLSKTKHNEVAPSQHELAPIFTLTNVATDHNQITMDLMKRIADKHGLVCLLHEKPFAGVNGSGKHNNWSLSTNKGKNLLEPGKKPYENKTFLLFLSAIIKAVDEYQDLLRLSVASAGNDHRLGGNEAPPAIISMFIGSDLKKILKCIESDLPYSEDVLSRMDIDVDVLPSFMKDTTDRNRTSPFAFTGNKFEFRMLGSTCNIACPNTILNTIVANSLCEYADILEKSTNIDNTIFKIIKDTMKKHSRIIFNGNNYAEEWVIEAERRGLSNFKTAVDVLPHYVDDKNIKLFEKFNVYTKEELQSRCDILLEEYSKTLNIEALTMIDMAKKDIIPSVCAYSKSLTDTALNKKSLSSDIDCSLEISLVKKLSSLNACLDIKIEKLDTSLLESKNYSAPKENAEFYRDNIKVQMQELRTIADELETIVGKQFWPFPTYADLLFSI
;
A
#
# COMPACT_ATOMS: atom_id res chain seq x y z
N MET A 1 -25.03 -1.73 -21.00
CA MET A 1 -25.24 -1.07 -19.70
C MET A 1 -26.28 -1.77 -18.83
N GLU A 2 -27.44 -2.23 -19.36
CA GLU A 2 -28.47 -2.97 -18.57
C GLU A 2 -27.95 -4.20 -17.79
N ARG A 3 -26.85 -4.81 -18.25
CA ARG A 3 -26.21 -5.93 -17.55
C ARG A 3 -25.43 -5.49 -16.32
N LEU A 4 -24.78 -4.32 -16.35
CA LEU A 4 -23.92 -3.87 -15.25
C LEU A 4 -24.74 -3.42 -14.04
N SER A 5 -25.85 -2.71 -14.25
CA SER A 5 -26.74 -2.30 -13.15
C SER A 5 -27.36 -3.50 -12.42
N LYS A 6 -27.56 -4.64 -13.12
CA LYS A 6 -28.05 -5.89 -12.52
C LYS A 6 -26.97 -6.71 -11.83
N THR A 7 -25.72 -6.67 -12.32
CA THR A 7 -24.62 -7.45 -11.74
C THR A 7 -23.82 -6.70 -10.68
N PHE A 8 -23.90 -5.36 -10.64
CA PHE A 8 -23.12 -4.59 -9.68
C PHE A 8 -23.59 -4.87 -8.25
N GLY A 9 -22.64 -5.24 -7.38
CA GLY A 9 -22.90 -5.56 -5.98
C GLY A 9 -23.82 -6.76 -5.77
N CYS A 10 -24.02 -7.62 -6.77
CA CYS A 10 -24.93 -8.77 -6.65
C CYS A 10 -24.42 -9.84 -5.67
N LEU A 11 -23.11 -9.88 -5.41
CA LEU A 11 -22.48 -10.78 -4.44
C LEU A 11 -22.21 -10.08 -3.10
N VAL A 12 -22.93 -9.00 -2.79
CA VAL A 12 -22.78 -8.23 -1.55
C VAL A 12 -24.12 -8.15 -0.83
N PHE A 13 -24.14 -8.46 0.47
CA PHE A 13 -25.30 -8.29 1.34
C PHE A 13 -25.47 -6.81 1.73
N ASN A 14 -25.71 -5.98 0.70
CA ASN A 14 -25.74 -4.52 0.79
C ASN A 14 -27.09 -3.98 1.32
N ASP A 15 -27.19 -2.65 1.46
CA ASP A 15 -28.40 -1.96 1.95
C ASP A 15 -29.68 -2.33 1.17
N ASN A 16 -29.59 -2.55 -0.14
CA ASN A 16 -30.75 -2.93 -0.96
C ASN A 16 -31.21 -4.36 -0.62
N VAL A 17 -30.28 -5.31 -0.57
CA VAL A 17 -30.58 -6.71 -0.20
C VAL A 17 -31.13 -6.79 1.22
N MET A 18 -30.52 -6.07 2.16
CA MET A 18 -30.99 -5.98 3.54
C MET A 18 -32.40 -5.41 3.62
N LYS A 19 -32.71 -4.34 2.88
CA LYS A 19 -34.03 -3.70 2.88
C LYS A 19 -35.11 -4.57 2.23
N GLU A 20 -34.74 -5.38 1.24
CA GLU A 20 -35.65 -6.30 0.55
C GLU A 20 -35.99 -7.52 1.42
N ARG A 21 -34.99 -8.07 2.12
CA ARG A 21 -35.11 -9.37 2.80
C ARG A 21 -35.39 -9.29 4.30
N LEU A 22 -34.88 -8.26 4.99
CA LEU A 22 -35.11 -8.12 6.43
C LEU A 22 -36.50 -7.51 6.69
N PRO A 23 -37.17 -7.90 7.79
CA PRO A 23 -38.34 -7.19 8.28
C PRO A 23 -38.02 -5.70 8.49
N LYS A 24 -38.96 -4.81 8.12
CA LYS A 24 -38.76 -3.35 8.13
C LYS A 24 -38.24 -2.82 9.48
N ASP A 25 -38.79 -3.34 10.57
CA ASP A 25 -38.42 -2.93 11.93
C ASP A 25 -36.98 -3.36 12.27
N ILE A 26 -36.60 -4.58 11.91
CA ILE A 26 -35.25 -5.13 12.11
C ILE A 26 -34.22 -4.35 11.30
N TYR A 27 -34.52 -4.06 10.02
CA TYR A 27 -33.65 -3.24 9.17
C TYR A 27 -33.44 -1.83 9.75
N SER A 28 -34.52 -1.18 10.20
CA SER A 28 -34.44 0.16 10.81
C SER A 28 -33.57 0.16 12.08
N VAL A 29 -33.76 -0.82 12.96
CA VAL A 29 -32.96 -0.94 14.19
C VAL A 29 -31.50 -1.28 13.89
N LEU A 30 -31.22 -2.16 12.92
CA LEU A 30 -29.86 -2.47 12.49
C LEU A 30 -29.15 -1.21 11.99
N LYS A 31 -29.78 -0.46 11.08
CA LYS A 31 -29.22 0.78 10.51
C LYS A 31 -28.97 1.85 11.59
N ASN A 32 -29.91 2.01 12.52
CA ASN A 32 -29.74 2.93 13.65
C ASN A 32 -28.62 2.49 14.60
N THR A 33 -28.49 1.19 14.87
CA THR A 33 -27.41 0.62 15.69
C THR A 33 -26.04 0.88 15.06
N ILE A 34 -25.89 0.66 13.75
CA ILE A 34 -24.67 0.95 12.98
C ILE A 34 -24.34 2.44 13.01
N HIS A 35 -25.33 3.30 12.75
CA HIS A 35 -25.13 4.75 12.79
C HIS A 35 -24.74 5.26 14.19
N GLN A 36 -25.31 4.70 15.26
CA GLN A 36 -25.04 5.10 16.64
C GLN A 36 -23.81 4.41 17.26
N GLY A 37 -23.19 3.45 16.57
CA GLY A 37 -22.06 2.68 17.10
C GLY A 37 -22.40 1.84 18.33
N LYS A 38 -23.65 1.37 18.45
CA LYS A 38 -24.11 0.58 19.60
C LYS A 38 -23.87 -0.93 19.39
N PRO A 39 -23.67 -1.72 20.45
CA PRO A 39 -23.65 -3.17 20.35
C PRO A 39 -24.95 -3.72 19.75
N LEU A 40 -24.85 -4.72 18.88
CA LEU A 40 -25.99 -5.36 18.25
C LEU A 40 -26.71 -6.30 19.23
N ASP A 41 -28.03 -6.16 19.36
CA ASP A 41 -28.85 -7.08 20.14
C ASP A 41 -28.85 -8.49 19.52
N ILE A 42 -28.66 -9.52 20.35
CA ILE A 42 -28.57 -10.92 19.90
C ILE A 42 -29.83 -11.39 19.15
N LYS A 43 -31.02 -10.89 19.50
CA LYS A 43 -32.27 -11.22 18.81
C LYS A 43 -32.26 -10.68 17.38
N ILE A 44 -31.76 -9.46 17.21
CA ILE A 44 -31.61 -8.83 15.89
C ILE A 44 -30.55 -9.59 15.10
N ALA A 45 -29.41 -9.90 15.73
CA ALA A 45 -28.33 -10.64 15.09
C ALA A 45 -28.77 -12.03 14.60
N ASN A 46 -29.62 -12.75 15.33
CA ASN A 46 -30.15 -14.04 14.87
C ASN A 46 -31.00 -13.90 13.59
N VAL A 47 -31.84 -12.87 13.51
CA VAL A 47 -32.66 -12.61 12.30
C VAL A 47 -31.75 -12.24 11.12
N VAL A 48 -30.76 -11.38 11.36
CA VAL A 48 -29.79 -10.97 10.33
C VAL A 48 -28.96 -12.16 9.86
N ALA A 49 -28.44 -12.99 10.78
CA ALA A 49 -27.65 -14.17 10.45
C ALA A 49 -28.44 -15.15 9.59
N ASN A 50 -29.68 -15.49 9.99
CA ASN A 50 -30.48 -16.41 9.20
C ASN A 50 -30.80 -15.85 7.80
N THR A 51 -31.16 -14.57 7.71
CA THR A 51 -31.44 -13.90 6.42
C THR A 51 -30.20 -13.85 5.53
N MET A 52 -29.03 -13.57 6.11
CA MET A 52 -27.74 -13.53 5.41
C MET A 52 -27.33 -14.92 4.91
N LYS A 53 -27.54 -15.96 5.71
CA LYS A 53 -27.31 -17.36 5.33
C LYS A 53 -28.21 -17.79 4.18
N ASP A 54 -29.51 -17.52 4.27
CA ASP A 54 -30.47 -17.89 3.21
C ASP A 54 -30.11 -17.19 1.89
N TRP A 55 -29.80 -15.88 1.93
CA TRP A 55 -29.27 -15.15 0.78
C TRP A 55 -27.96 -15.74 0.24
N ALA A 56 -27.05 -16.15 1.12
CA ALA A 56 -25.77 -16.71 0.71
C ALA A 56 -25.93 -18.08 0.02
N ILE A 57 -26.77 -18.95 0.57
CA ILE A 57 -27.08 -20.27 0.00
C ILE A 57 -27.76 -20.13 -1.37
N GLU A 58 -28.68 -19.19 -1.53
CA GLU A 58 -29.32 -18.89 -2.83
C GLU A 58 -28.30 -18.45 -3.90
N ASN A 59 -27.19 -17.84 -3.47
CA ASN A 59 -26.07 -17.45 -4.33
C ASN A 59 -24.97 -18.53 -4.41
N GLY A 60 -25.23 -19.75 -3.93
CA GLY A 60 -24.34 -20.90 -4.04
C GLY A 60 -23.30 -21.04 -2.93
N ALA A 61 -23.40 -20.26 -1.85
CA ALA A 61 -22.49 -20.42 -0.71
C ALA A 61 -22.79 -21.71 0.08
N THR A 62 -21.72 -22.41 0.44
CA THR A 62 -21.76 -23.63 1.26
C THR A 62 -21.08 -23.44 2.61
N HIS A 63 -20.21 -22.43 2.70
CA HIS A 63 -19.42 -22.10 3.88
C HIS A 63 -19.59 -20.62 4.23
N PHE A 64 -19.21 -20.27 5.45
CA PHE A 64 -18.96 -18.89 5.88
C PHE A 64 -17.56 -18.77 6.49
N THR A 65 -17.04 -17.55 6.53
CA THR A 65 -15.77 -17.23 7.19
C THR A 65 -15.85 -15.84 7.81
N HIS A 66 -15.22 -15.70 8.98
CA HIS A 66 -14.79 -14.41 9.49
C HIS A 66 -13.58 -13.97 8.68
N TRP A 67 -13.72 -12.88 7.93
CA TRP A 67 -12.68 -12.33 7.05
C TRP A 67 -12.04 -11.14 7.76
N PHE A 68 -10.74 -11.23 8.04
CA PHE A 68 -10.02 -10.20 8.79
C PHE A 68 -8.60 -9.98 8.25
N GLN A 69 -7.97 -8.89 8.69
CA GLN A 69 -6.65 -8.44 8.23
C GLN A 69 -5.65 -8.43 9.39
N PRO A 70 -5.00 -9.57 9.70
CA PRO A 70 -4.00 -9.64 10.76
C PRO A 70 -2.72 -8.86 10.39
N MET A 71 -1.75 -8.87 11.31
CA MET A 71 -0.47 -8.20 11.16
C MET A 71 0.45 -8.78 10.08
N THR A 72 0.07 -9.85 9.38
CA THR A 72 0.83 -10.45 8.26
C THR A 72 0.76 -9.67 6.96
N GLY A 73 -0.09 -8.63 6.88
CA GLY A 73 -0.23 -7.81 5.67
C GLY A 73 -1.15 -8.37 4.59
N ILE A 74 -1.66 -9.60 4.77
CA ILE A 74 -2.67 -10.24 3.92
C ILE A 74 -3.93 -10.55 4.73
N THR A 75 -5.03 -10.89 4.06
CA THR A 75 -6.28 -11.31 4.72
C THR A 75 -6.20 -12.76 5.20
N ALA A 76 -6.90 -13.07 6.29
CA ALA A 76 -6.99 -14.42 6.86
C ALA A 76 -8.46 -14.87 6.97
N GLU A 77 -8.66 -16.19 6.83
CA GLU A 77 -9.97 -16.82 6.75
C GLU A 77 -9.93 -18.23 7.35
N LYS A 78 -11.06 -18.64 7.94
CA LYS A 78 -11.35 -20.01 8.37
C LYS A 78 -12.74 -20.35 7.86
N HIS A 79 -12.85 -21.37 7.02
CA HIS A 79 -14.10 -21.72 6.35
C HIS A 79 -14.84 -22.76 7.18
N ASP A 80 -16.00 -22.39 7.70
CA ASP A 80 -16.91 -23.25 8.44
C ASP A 80 -18.14 -23.52 7.57
N SER A 81 -18.55 -24.78 7.44
CA SER A 81 -19.75 -25.15 6.67
C SER A 81 -21.02 -24.73 7.42
N PHE A 82 -22.09 -24.41 6.69
CA PHE A 82 -23.41 -24.21 7.32
C PHE A 82 -24.04 -25.49 7.89
N ILE A 83 -23.44 -26.66 7.65
CA ILE A 83 -23.97 -27.96 8.05
C ILE A 83 -23.98 -28.11 9.58
N SER A 84 -25.16 -28.42 10.12
CA SER A 84 -25.36 -28.80 11.52
C SER A 84 -26.13 -30.14 11.56
N PRO A 85 -25.59 -31.19 12.20
CA PRO A 85 -26.24 -32.50 12.25
C PRO A 85 -27.43 -32.48 13.21
N THR A 86 -28.53 -33.11 12.82
CA THR A 86 -29.70 -33.29 13.69
C THR A 86 -29.66 -34.66 14.39
N SER A 87 -30.39 -34.79 15.50
CA SER A 87 -30.38 -36.01 16.32
C SER A 87 -30.91 -37.26 15.62
N ASP A 88 -31.67 -37.09 14.54
CA ASP A 88 -32.19 -38.14 13.66
C ASP A 88 -31.25 -38.51 12.51
N GLY A 89 -30.04 -37.94 12.46
CA GLY A 89 -29.02 -38.24 11.44
C GLY A 89 -29.18 -37.47 10.12
N ASN A 90 -30.13 -36.54 10.05
CA ASN A 90 -30.27 -35.59 8.94
C ASN A 90 -29.32 -34.38 9.12
N VAL A 91 -29.30 -33.50 8.13
CA VAL A 91 -28.51 -32.26 8.14
C VAL A 91 -29.42 -31.06 7.93
N ILE A 92 -29.20 -30.01 8.72
CA ILE A 92 -29.79 -28.69 8.50
C ILE A 92 -28.68 -27.66 8.22
N MET A 93 -29.05 -26.56 7.57
CA MET A 93 -28.17 -25.43 7.36
C MET A 93 -28.42 -24.37 8.44
N GLU A 94 -27.45 -24.17 9.32
CA GLU A 94 -27.52 -23.27 10.45
C GLU A 94 -26.43 -22.18 10.35
N PHE A 95 -26.80 -20.97 10.75
CA PHE A 95 -25.87 -19.86 10.98
C PHE A 95 -26.51 -18.93 12.01
N SER A 96 -25.96 -18.93 13.22
CA SER A 96 -26.54 -18.24 14.36
C SER A 96 -26.05 -16.80 14.49
N GLY A 97 -26.83 -15.96 15.18
CA GLY A 97 -26.41 -14.60 15.52
C GLY A 97 -25.16 -14.56 16.40
N LYS A 98 -24.88 -15.63 17.16
CA LYS A 98 -23.64 -15.77 17.93
C LYS A 98 -22.44 -15.88 17.00
N GLU A 99 -22.52 -16.75 16.00
CA GLU A 99 -21.47 -16.95 14.99
C GLU A 99 -21.31 -15.74 14.07
N LEU A 100 -22.38 -14.99 13.82
CA LEU A 100 -22.29 -13.71 13.11
C LEU A 100 -21.54 -12.66 13.93
N ILE A 101 -21.92 -12.44 15.19
CA ILE A 101 -21.30 -11.41 16.02
C ILE A 101 -19.84 -11.74 16.32
N LYS A 102 -19.56 -13.01 16.62
CA LYS A 102 -18.27 -13.43 17.18
C LYS A 102 -17.79 -14.76 16.59
N GLY A 103 -16.55 -14.78 16.14
CA GLY A 103 -15.80 -16.00 15.84
C GLY A 103 -14.66 -16.24 16.84
N GLU A 104 -14.18 -17.49 16.89
CA GLU A 104 -13.02 -17.91 17.68
C GLU A 104 -12.02 -18.64 16.77
N PRO A 105 -11.15 -17.90 16.05
CA PRO A 105 -10.04 -18.52 15.33
C PRO A 105 -8.88 -18.86 16.28
N ASP A 106 -8.10 -19.88 15.91
CA ASP A 106 -6.77 -20.07 16.47
C ASP A 106 -5.86 -18.94 15.96
N GLY A 107 -5.49 -18.05 16.88
CA GLY A 107 -4.64 -16.92 16.59
C GLY A 107 -3.16 -17.17 16.87
N SER A 108 -2.74 -18.35 17.33
CA SER A 108 -1.36 -18.63 17.79
C SER A 108 -0.30 -18.42 16.70
N SER A 109 -0.69 -18.62 15.44
CA SER A 109 0.21 -18.55 14.28
C SER A 109 0.36 -17.16 13.68
N PHE A 110 -0.39 -16.15 14.18
CA PHE A 110 -0.27 -14.79 13.69
C PHE A 110 0.83 -14.01 14.45
N PRO A 111 1.59 -13.14 13.77
CA PRO A 111 2.58 -12.29 14.43
C PRO A 111 1.93 -11.46 15.54
N SER A 112 2.49 -11.55 16.75
CA SER A 112 1.97 -10.88 17.95
C SER A 112 2.98 -9.94 18.62
N GLY A 113 4.25 -9.93 18.20
CA GLY A 113 5.29 -9.06 18.77
C GLY A 113 5.39 -9.18 20.29
N GLY A 114 5.24 -10.40 20.83
CA GLY A 114 5.28 -10.66 22.27
C GLY A 114 4.00 -10.33 23.04
N LEU A 115 2.94 -9.80 22.42
CA LEU A 115 1.65 -9.54 23.09
C LEU A 115 0.91 -10.83 23.50
N ARG A 116 1.36 -11.98 23.01
CA ARG A 116 0.81 -13.29 23.33
C ARG A 116 1.92 -14.28 23.59
N SER A 117 1.71 -15.15 24.56
CA SER A 117 2.61 -16.28 24.80
C SER A 117 2.39 -17.37 23.74
N THR A 118 3.43 -18.15 23.42
CA THR A 118 3.36 -19.21 22.40
C THR A 118 2.38 -20.34 22.72
N PHE A 119 1.98 -20.50 24.00
CA PHE A 119 0.98 -21.48 24.42
C PHE A 119 -0.46 -20.94 24.46
N GLU A 120 -0.67 -19.63 24.22
CA GLU A 120 -1.99 -19.01 24.23
C GLU A 120 -2.54 -18.93 22.80
N ALA A 121 -3.48 -19.80 22.45
CA ALA A 121 -4.00 -19.92 21.08
C ALA A 121 -5.26 -19.10 20.77
N ARG A 122 -6.05 -18.74 21.79
CA ARG A 122 -7.34 -18.07 21.58
C ARG A 122 -7.21 -16.64 21.10
N GLY A 123 -7.93 -16.31 20.03
CA GLY A 123 -8.26 -14.94 19.62
C GLY A 123 -9.75 -14.83 19.31
N TYR A 124 -10.25 -13.61 19.15
CA TYR A 124 -11.66 -13.37 18.85
C TYR A 124 -11.79 -12.49 17.61
N THR A 125 -12.71 -12.87 16.73
CA THR A 125 -13.17 -12.01 15.64
C THR A 125 -14.53 -11.43 15.98
N VAL A 126 -14.75 -10.15 15.65
CA VAL A 126 -16.02 -9.47 15.86
C VAL A 126 -16.48 -8.84 14.55
N TRP A 127 -17.72 -9.07 14.15
CA TRP A 127 -18.25 -8.51 12.91
C TRP A 127 -18.22 -6.98 12.93
N ASP A 128 -17.69 -6.40 11.84
CA ASP A 128 -17.79 -4.99 11.53
C ASP A 128 -19.00 -4.75 10.61
N PRO A 129 -20.13 -4.26 11.14
CA PRO A 129 -21.34 -4.04 10.34
C PRO A 129 -21.26 -2.78 9.47
N THR A 130 -20.15 -2.01 9.53
CA THR A 130 -19.92 -0.87 8.63
C THR A 130 -19.34 -1.28 7.27
N SER A 131 -18.88 -2.53 7.15
CA SER A 131 -18.44 -3.17 5.92
C SER A 131 -19.37 -4.34 5.60
N TYR A 132 -19.91 -4.38 4.37
CA TYR A 132 -20.92 -5.38 4.03
C TYR A 132 -20.30 -6.77 3.88
N ALA A 133 -21.03 -7.80 4.34
CA ALA A 133 -20.71 -9.18 4.03
C ALA A 133 -20.83 -9.42 2.51
N PHE A 134 -19.97 -10.27 1.97
CA PHE A 134 -19.90 -10.55 0.54
C PHE A 134 -19.67 -12.04 0.31
N ILE A 135 -19.99 -12.52 -0.89
CA ILE A 135 -19.73 -13.91 -1.28
C ILE A 135 -18.53 -13.92 -2.19
N ARG A 136 -17.53 -14.73 -1.84
CA ARG A 136 -16.38 -15.02 -2.69
C ARG A 136 -16.35 -16.51 -2.96
N ASP A 137 -16.31 -16.87 -4.23
CA ASP A 137 -16.44 -18.25 -4.69
C ASP A 137 -17.71 -18.91 -4.11
N THR A 138 -17.59 -19.86 -3.18
CA THR A 138 -18.71 -20.54 -2.50
C THR A 138 -18.77 -20.24 -1.01
N THR A 139 -18.20 -19.12 -0.57
CA THR A 139 -18.06 -18.77 0.85
C THR A 139 -18.61 -17.39 1.14
N LEU A 140 -19.46 -17.28 2.18
CA LEU A 140 -19.90 -16.02 2.77
C LEU A 140 -18.77 -15.43 3.63
N CYS A 141 -18.18 -14.33 3.20
CA CYS A 141 -17.14 -13.60 3.91
C CYS A 141 -17.75 -12.47 4.76
N ILE A 142 -17.49 -12.51 6.06
CA ILE A 142 -17.99 -11.55 7.05
C ILE A 142 -16.82 -10.67 7.50
N PRO A 143 -16.76 -9.38 7.10
CA PRO A 143 -15.68 -8.48 7.51
C PRO A 143 -15.61 -8.33 9.03
N THR A 144 -14.47 -8.61 9.63
CA THR A 144 -14.34 -8.66 11.09
C THR A 144 -13.08 -7.96 11.58
N ALA A 145 -13.17 -7.44 12.80
CA ALA A 145 -12.03 -7.00 13.60
C ALA A 145 -11.47 -8.18 14.41
N PHE A 146 -10.15 -8.25 14.58
CA PHE A 146 -9.48 -9.35 15.30
C PHE A 146 -8.66 -8.86 16.50
N CYS A 147 -8.94 -9.45 17.67
CA CYS A 147 -8.28 -9.14 18.93
C CYS A 147 -7.78 -10.38 19.67
N SER A 148 -6.79 -10.17 20.55
CA SER A 148 -6.27 -11.19 21.45
C SER A 148 -7.30 -11.59 22.52
N TYR A 149 -7.01 -12.66 23.26
CA TYR A 149 -7.79 -13.05 24.43
C TYR A 149 -7.93 -11.92 25.48
N SER A 150 -6.86 -11.14 25.70
CA SER A 150 -6.81 -10.00 26.62
C SER A 150 -7.31 -8.68 26.03
N GLY A 151 -7.80 -8.68 24.79
CA GLY A 151 -8.45 -7.53 24.17
C GLY A 151 -7.53 -6.56 23.42
N GLN A 152 -6.24 -6.86 23.27
CA GLN A 152 -5.33 -6.07 22.42
C GLN A 152 -5.64 -6.29 20.92
N SER A 153 -5.46 -5.24 20.14
CA SER A 153 -5.71 -5.23 18.70
C SER A 153 -4.58 -5.91 17.92
N LEU A 154 -4.87 -7.09 17.36
CA LEU A 154 -3.93 -7.87 16.55
C LEU A 154 -4.22 -7.77 15.04
N ASP A 155 -4.98 -6.77 14.65
CA ASP A 155 -5.37 -6.52 13.27
C ASP A 155 -5.03 -5.09 12.81
N LYS A 156 -5.31 -4.83 11.54
CA LYS A 156 -5.20 -3.48 10.96
C LYS A 156 -6.52 -2.71 10.95
N LYS A 157 -7.66 -3.38 11.21
CA LYS A 157 -9.00 -2.79 11.10
C LYS A 157 -9.44 -2.06 12.36
N THR A 158 -9.23 -2.63 13.53
CA THR A 158 -9.61 -2.00 14.81
C THR A 158 -8.97 -0.61 14.98
N PRO A 159 -7.65 -0.42 14.75
CA PRO A 159 -7.02 0.89 14.91
C PRO A 159 -7.50 1.89 13.85
N LEU A 160 -7.78 1.41 12.63
CA LEU A 160 -8.35 2.25 11.58
C LEU A 160 -9.72 2.80 11.99
N LEU A 161 -10.63 1.95 12.48
CA LEU A 161 -11.94 2.37 12.97
C LEU A 161 -11.83 3.37 14.12
N LYS A 162 -10.96 3.11 15.11
CA LYS A 162 -10.68 4.04 16.21
C LYS A 162 -10.16 5.40 15.72
N SER A 163 -9.25 5.41 14.74
CA SER A 163 -8.74 6.65 14.16
C SER A 163 -9.80 7.45 13.40
N MET A 164 -10.72 6.74 12.70
CA MET A 164 -11.85 7.36 12.00
C MET A 164 -12.81 8.00 12.99
N GLU A 165 -13.08 7.35 14.13
CA GLU A 165 -13.89 7.93 15.20
C GLU A 165 -13.21 9.15 15.84
N ALA A 166 -11.89 9.11 16.04
CA ALA A 166 -11.13 10.21 16.61
C ALA A 166 -11.18 11.48 15.74
N ILE A 167 -10.98 11.33 14.43
CA ILE A 167 -11.06 12.46 13.49
C ILE A 167 -12.51 12.94 13.28
N ASP A 168 -13.49 12.04 13.28
CA ASP A 168 -14.92 12.39 13.22
C ASP A 168 -15.29 13.31 14.40
N LYS A 169 -15.05 12.85 15.64
CA LYS A 169 -15.39 13.61 16.86
C LYS A 169 -14.72 14.98 16.90
N THR A 170 -13.42 15.04 16.60
CA THR A 170 -12.66 16.30 16.66
C THR A 170 -13.04 17.25 15.53
N ALA A 171 -13.28 16.75 14.32
CA ALA A 171 -13.73 17.56 13.20
C ALA A 171 -15.15 18.10 13.41
N VAL A 172 -16.10 17.29 13.90
CA VAL A 172 -17.46 17.74 14.25
C VAL A 172 -17.42 18.80 15.34
N ARG A 173 -16.64 18.57 16.42
CA ARG A 173 -16.45 19.57 17.48
C ARG A 173 -15.95 20.90 16.92
N LEU A 174 -14.94 20.87 16.05
CA LEU A 174 -14.39 22.07 15.41
C LEU A 174 -15.41 22.76 14.49
N LEU A 175 -16.15 21.98 13.69
CA LEU A 175 -17.15 22.49 12.76
C LEU A 175 -18.31 23.20 13.48
N ASN A 176 -18.78 22.65 14.59
CA ASN A 176 -19.80 23.28 15.43
C ASN A 176 -19.33 24.63 15.98
N LEU A 177 -18.06 24.72 16.42
CA LEU A 177 -17.49 25.98 16.93
C LEU A 177 -17.41 27.08 15.87
N ILE A 178 -17.38 26.74 14.59
CA ILE A 178 -17.31 27.70 13.48
C ILE A 178 -18.65 27.85 12.73
N GLY A 179 -19.76 27.38 13.32
CA GLY A 179 -21.13 27.66 12.87
C GLY A 179 -21.80 26.58 12.01
N TYR A 180 -21.28 25.34 11.99
CA TYR A 180 -21.93 24.21 11.29
C TYR A 180 -22.67 23.28 12.26
N ASP A 181 -23.66 23.81 12.98
CA ASP A 181 -24.37 23.11 14.07
C ASP A 181 -25.18 21.89 13.62
N ASP A 182 -25.46 21.75 12.32
CA ASP A 182 -26.23 20.64 11.74
C ASP A 182 -25.37 19.48 11.23
N VAL A 183 -24.04 19.59 11.35
CA VAL A 183 -23.09 18.53 10.98
C VAL A 183 -22.93 17.57 12.16
N THR A 184 -23.32 16.32 11.95
CA THR A 184 -23.28 15.29 13.00
C THR A 184 -22.17 14.27 12.80
N ARG A 185 -21.54 14.26 11.62
CA ARG A 185 -20.46 13.33 11.27
C ARG A 185 -19.57 13.87 10.17
N VAL A 186 -18.28 13.63 10.30
CA VAL A 186 -17.25 13.80 9.27
C VAL A 186 -16.68 12.42 8.95
N ILE A 187 -16.69 12.08 7.66
CA ILE A 187 -16.16 10.83 7.14
C ILE A 187 -14.84 11.09 6.40
N THR A 188 -13.90 10.16 6.56
CA THR A 188 -12.71 10.09 5.73
C THR A 188 -13.00 9.22 4.51
N THR A 189 -12.46 9.62 3.37
CA THR A 189 -12.60 8.91 2.10
C THR A 189 -11.25 8.66 1.47
N VAL A 190 -11.12 7.51 0.81
CA VAL A 190 -9.87 7.10 0.15
C VAL A 190 -10.16 6.48 -1.22
N GLY A 191 -9.38 6.88 -2.22
CA GLY A 191 -9.28 6.22 -3.53
C GLY A 191 -7.85 5.70 -3.77
N PRO A 192 -7.57 4.41 -3.55
CA PRO A 192 -6.23 3.86 -3.74
C PRO A 192 -5.97 3.51 -5.22
N GLU A 193 -4.96 4.11 -5.85
CA GLU A 193 -4.49 3.76 -7.19
C GLU A 193 -3.54 2.56 -7.05
N GLN A 194 -3.82 1.43 -7.70
CA GLN A 194 -3.07 0.18 -7.54
C GLN A 194 -2.23 -0.11 -8.79
N GLU A 195 -0.92 0.05 -8.67
CA GLU A 195 0.02 -0.38 -9.71
C GLU A 195 0.46 -1.84 -9.50
N TYR A 196 0.77 -2.52 -10.60
CA TYR A 196 1.22 -3.92 -10.62
C TYR A 196 1.92 -4.28 -11.94
N PHE A 197 2.70 -5.36 -11.93
CA PHE A 197 3.23 -5.99 -13.15
C PHE A 197 2.47 -7.26 -13.50
N LEU A 198 2.31 -7.52 -14.79
CA LEU A 198 1.89 -8.82 -15.31
C LEU A 198 3.05 -9.46 -16.07
N ILE A 199 3.29 -10.76 -15.84
CA ILE A 199 4.25 -11.54 -16.64
C ILE A 199 3.67 -12.88 -17.03
N ASP A 200 4.24 -13.49 -18.08
CA ASP A 200 3.85 -14.83 -18.50
C ASP A 200 4.13 -15.89 -17.42
N LYS A 201 3.12 -16.69 -17.07
CA LYS A 201 3.20 -17.71 -16.02
C LYS A 201 4.23 -18.79 -16.34
N SER A 202 4.48 -19.12 -17.61
CA SER A 202 5.47 -20.13 -17.99
C SER A 202 6.89 -19.64 -17.72
N LEU A 203 7.17 -18.35 -17.91
CA LEU A 203 8.46 -17.74 -17.60
C LEU A 203 8.66 -17.52 -16.11
N TYR A 204 7.61 -17.08 -15.41
CA TYR A 204 7.62 -16.96 -13.94
C TYR A 204 8.03 -18.28 -13.26
N LYS A 205 7.48 -19.41 -13.70
CA LYS A 205 7.79 -20.74 -13.11
C LYS A 205 9.26 -21.12 -13.21
N LYS A 206 9.99 -20.57 -14.19
CA LYS A 206 11.43 -20.79 -14.40
C LYS A 206 12.33 -19.92 -13.53
N ARG A 207 11.77 -19.00 -12.73
CA ARG A 207 12.53 -18.10 -11.85
C ARG A 207 12.16 -18.32 -10.40
N MET A 208 13.10 -18.88 -9.63
CA MET A 208 12.89 -19.20 -8.22
C MET A 208 12.80 -17.95 -7.33
N ASP A 209 13.61 -16.94 -7.62
CA ASP A 209 13.55 -15.62 -7.02
C ASP A 209 12.18 -14.96 -7.17
N LEU A 210 11.57 -14.99 -8.36
CA LEU A 210 10.20 -14.48 -8.53
C LEU A 210 9.16 -15.28 -7.73
N LYS A 211 9.34 -16.61 -7.61
CA LYS A 211 8.40 -17.46 -6.85
C LYS A 211 8.44 -17.20 -5.35
N PHE A 212 9.63 -17.05 -4.78
CA PHE A 212 9.81 -16.93 -3.33
C PHE A 212 9.87 -15.49 -2.85
N CYS A 213 10.39 -14.58 -3.67
CA CYS A 213 10.67 -13.20 -3.28
C CYS A 213 9.77 -12.19 -4.00
N GLN A 214 8.98 -12.61 -5.00
CA GLN A 214 8.12 -11.74 -5.84
C GLN A 214 8.88 -10.64 -6.59
N ARG A 215 10.20 -10.71 -6.57
CA ARG A 215 11.13 -9.84 -7.29
C ARG A 215 12.29 -10.65 -7.82
N THR A 216 12.94 -10.09 -8.83
CA THR A 216 14.19 -10.62 -9.35
C THR A 216 15.35 -10.24 -8.44
N LEU A 217 16.19 -11.23 -8.13
CA LEU A 217 17.41 -11.05 -7.34
C LEU A 217 18.64 -10.93 -8.25
N PHE A 218 18.57 -11.55 -9.43
CA PHE A 218 19.52 -11.43 -10.52
C PHE A 218 18.83 -10.98 -11.81
N GLY A 219 19.53 -10.26 -12.67
CA GLY A 219 19.03 -9.88 -13.97
C GLY A 219 19.74 -8.65 -14.51
N ALA A 220 20.46 -8.84 -15.62
CA ALA A 220 21.08 -7.75 -16.36
C ALA A 220 20.02 -6.85 -17.01
N LYS A 221 20.34 -5.55 -17.11
CA LYS A 221 19.48 -4.58 -17.78
C LYS A 221 19.36 -4.92 -19.28
N PRO A 222 18.15 -5.04 -19.84
CA PRO A 222 17.99 -5.33 -21.26
C PRO A 222 18.36 -4.11 -22.13
N PRO A 223 18.68 -4.32 -23.43
CA PRO A 223 18.97 -3.21 -24.35
C PRO A 223 17.81 -2.23 -24.53
N LYS A 224 16.56 -2.73 -24.47
CA LYS A 224 15.33 -1.93 -24.37
C LYS A 224 14.68 -2.23 -23.03
N GLY A 225 14.60 -1.24 -22.15
CA GLY A 225 13.80 -1.25 -20.93
C GLY A 225 12.60 -0.34 -21.10
N GLN A 226 12.69 0.87 -20.55
CA GLN A 226 11.61 1.89 -20.55
C GLN A 226 12.03 3.21 -21.19
N GLU A 227 13.21 3.26 -21.83
CA GLU A 227 13.85 4.50 -22.32
C GLU A 227 13.01 5.26 -23.36
N MET A 228 12.07 4.57 -24.02
CA MET A 228 11.19 5.17 -25.03
C MET A 228 9.89 5.74 -24.44
N GLU A 229 9.57 5.43 -23.17
CA GLU A 229 8.31 5.80 -22.51
C GLU A 229 7.03 5.43 -23.30
N ASP A 230 7.16 4.48 -24.24
CA ASP A 230 6.14 4.11 -25.24
C ASP A 230 5.03 3.20 -24.69
N HIS A 231 5.23 2.67 -23.48
CA HIS A 231 4.23 1.85 -22.79
C HIS A 231 3.17 2.70 -22.09
N TYR A 232 3.53 3.88 -21.58
CA TYR A 232 2.62 4.75 -20.82
C TYR A 232 1.46 5.23 -21.69
N PHE A 233 0.22 4.91 -21.30
CA PHE A 233 -0.99 5.08 -22.12
C PHE A 233 -0.92 4.46 -23.53
N GLY A 234 0.03 3.56 -23.78
CA GLY A 234 0.11 2.77 -24.99
C GLY A 234 -1.05 1.78 -25.11
N SER A 235 -1.14 1.11 -26.27
CA SER A 235 -2.19 0.11 -26.49
C SER A 235 -2.06 -1.07 -25.51
N ILE A 236 -3.16 -1.41 -24.83
CA ILE A 236 -3.22 -2.59 -23.96
C ILE A 236 -3.25 -3.85 -24.81
N LYS A 237 -2.32 -4.77 -24.57
CA LYS A 237 -2.21 -6.03 -25.32
C LYS A 237 -3.47 -6.89 -25.13
N PRO A 238 -3.93 -7.66 -26.13
CA PRO A 238 -5.19 -8.41 -26.06
C PRO A 238 -5.33 -9.30 -24.82
N ARG A 239 -4.29 -10.08 -24.46
CA ARG A 239 -4.31 -10.96 -23.28
C ARG A 239 -4.45 -10.18 -21.96
N VAL A 240 -3.82 -9.01 -21.87
CA VAL A 240 -3.97 -8.12 -20.70
C VAL A 240 -5.36 -7.51 -20.66
N ALA A 241 -5.91 -7.13 -21.82
CA ALA A 241 -7.25 -6.56 -21.90
C ALA A 241 -8.33 -7.57 -21.46
N GLU A 242 -8.17 -8.85 -21.80
CA GLU A 242 -9.05 -9.94 -21.34
C GLU A 242 -8.99 -10.14 -19.82
N PHE A 243 -7.78 -10.20 -19.25
CA PHE A 243 -7.56 -10.22 -17.81
C PHE A 243 -8.24 -9.03 -17.12
N MET A 244 -7.96 -7.81 -17.59
CA MET A 244 -8.52 -6.58 -17.01
C MET A 244 -10.05 -6.51 -17.14
N LYS A 245 -10.62 -7.13 -18.18
CA LYS A 245 -12.08 -7.20 -18.36
C LYS A 245 -12.71 -8.15 -17.35
N GLU A 246 -12.12 -9.32 -17.11
CA GLU A 246 -12.61 -10.24 -16.06
C GLU A 246 -12.46 -9.62 -14.67
N LEU A 247 -11.32 -8.97 -14.39
CA LEU A 247 -11.07 -8.29 -13.14
C LEU A 247 -12.15 -7.24 -12.84
N ASP A 248 -12.47 -6.36 -13.79
CA ASP A 248 -13.54 -5.36 -13.61
C ASP A 248 -14.89 -6.03 -13.33
N MET A 249 -15.25 -7.10 -14.07
CA MET A 249 -16.52 -7.80 -13.86
C MET A 249 -16.63 -8.41 -12.46
N GLU A 250 -15.58 -9.05 -11.96
CA GLU A 250 -15.58 -9.64 -10.61
C GLU A 250 -15.57 -8.56 -9.51
N LEU A 251 -14.81 -7.48 -9.70
CA LEU A 251 -14.81 -6.34 -8.78
C LEU A 251 -16.18 -5.66 -8.70
N TRP A 252 -16.84 -5.46 -9.84
CA TRP A 252 -18.19 -4.88 -9.88
C TRP A 252 -19.22 -5.78 -9.19
N LYS A 253 -19.14 -7.11 -9.32
CA LYS A 253 -20.03 -8.03 -8.58
C LYS A 253 -19.88 -7.90 -7.06
N LEU A 254 -18.67 -7.59 -6.59
CA LEU A 254 -18.35 -7.33 -5.19
C LEU A 254 -18.55 -5.87 -4.76
N GLY A 255 -19.16 -5.04 -5.61
CA GLY A 255 -19.48 -3.64 -5.29
C GLY A 255 -18.28 -2.68 -5.29
N VAL A 256 -17.12 -3.13 -5.78
CA VAL A 256 -15.93 -2.27 -5.94
C VAL A 256 -16.12 -1.39 -7.17
N LEU A 257 -15.98 -0.08 -7.00
CA LEU A 257 -16.16 0.92 -8.05
C LEU A 257 -14.91 1.04 -8.96
N SER A 258 -14.41 -0.07 -9.52
CA SER A 258 -13.32 -0.05 -10.50
C SER A 258 -13.69 0.87 -11.68
N LYS A 259 -12.81 1.82 -12.00
CA LYS A 259 -13.12 2.93 -12.92
C LYS A 259 -12.09 3.16 -14.00
N THR A 260 -10.82 3.27 -13.61
CA THR A 260 -9.72 3.61 -14.51
C THR A 260 -8.71 2.48 -14.56
N LYS A 261 -8.19 2.20 -15.75
CA LYS A 261 -7.08 1.27 -15.97
C LYS A 261 -6.26 1.68 -17.19
N HIS A 262 -4.95 1.53 -17.11
CA HIS A 262 -4.03 1.82 -18.20
C HIS A 262 -2.70 1.08 -18.03
N ASN A 263 -1.87 1.15 -19.08
CA ASN A 263 -0.47 0.82 -18.98
C ASN A 263 0.29 1.92 -18.24
N GLU A 264 1.26 1.51 -17.44
CA GLU A 264 2.18 2.40 -16.71
C GLU A 264 3.46 2.67 -17.51
N VAL A 265 4.46 3.32 -16.91
CA VAL A 265 5.72 3.68 -17.60
C VAL A 265 6.58 2.46 -17.94
N ALA A 266 6.77 1.51 -17.02
CA ALA A 266 7.61 0.34 -17.28
C ALA A 266 6.88 -0.72 -18.13
N PRO A 267 7.58 -1.47 -19.00
CA PRO A 267 6.96 -2.53 -19.78
C PRO A 267 6.26 -3.57 -18.89
N SER A 268 5.05 -3.95 -19.30
CA SER A 268 4.19 -4.89 -18.56
C SER A 268 3.76 -4.41 -17.16
N GLN A 269 3.96 -3.12 -16.84
CA GLN A 269 3.36 -2.45 -15.70
C GLN A 269 1.99 -1.87 -16.08
N HIS A 270 1.05 -1.92 -15.14
CA HIS A 270 -0.32 -1.45 -15.31
C HIS A 270 -0.82 -0.80 -14.01
N GLU A 271 -1.90 -0.02 -14.13
CA GLU A 271 -2.61 0.57 -13.00
C GLU A 271 -4.11 0.23 -13.05
N LEU A 272 -4.72 0.06 -11.88
CA LEU A 272 -6.16 0.08 -11.67
C LEU A 272 -6.51 1.07 -10.55
N ALA A 273 -7.44 1.99 -10.81
CA ALA A 273 -7.93 2.94 -9.82
C ALA A 273 -9.47 2.85 -9.67
N PRO A 274 -9.99 2.58 -8.46
CA PRO A 274 -11.41 2.68 -8.16
C PRO A 274 -11.81 4.12 -7.80
N ILE A 275 -13.12 4.41 -7.87
CA ILE A 275 -13.67 5.63 -7.26
C ILE A 275 -13.49 5.54 -5.74
N PHE A 276 -13.14 6.66 -5.12
CA PHE A 276 -12.99 6.75 -3.66
C PHE A 276 -14.28 6.33 -2.94
N THR A 277 -14.12 5.80 -1.73
CA THR A 277 -15.23 5.47 -0.82
C THR A 277 -14.79 5.69 0.62
N LEU A 278 -15.67 5.40 1.59
CA LEU A 278 -15.34 5.45 3.02
C LEU A 278 -14.04 4.68 3.28
N THR A 279 -13.10 5.28 4.02
CA THR A 279 -11.75 4.73 4.24
C THR A 279 -11.74 3.24 4.67
N ASN A 280 -12.64 2.85 5.57
CA ASN A 280 -12.75 1.45 6.01
C ASN A 280 -13.12 0.50 4.85
N VAL A 281 -14.14 0.87 4.06
CA VAL A 281 -14.59 0.10 2.90
C VAL A 281 -13.54 0.11 1.79
N ALA A 282 -12.87 1.24 1.56
CA ALA A 282 -11.79 1.36 0.58
C ALA A 282 -10.61 0.42 0.92
N THR A 283 -10.31 0.26 2.21
CA THR A 283 -9.29 -0.67 2.69
C THR A 283 -9.67 -2.11 2.37
N ASP A 284 -10.92 -2.49 2.64
CA ASP A 284 -11.40 -3.84 2.34
C ASP A 284 -11.44 -4.12 0.84
N HIS A 285 -11.96 -3.18 0.07
CA HIS A 285 -11.99 -3.24 -1.39
C HIS A 285 -10.58 -3.35 -2.00
N ASN A 286 -9.58 -2.66 -1.44
CA ASN A 286 -8.19 -2.78 -1.92
C ASN A 286 -7.62 -4.18 -1.67
N GLN A 287 -7.89 -4.79 -0.51
CA GLN A 287 -7.46 -6.17 -0.23
C GLN A 287 -8.13 -7.18 -1.18
N ILE A 288 -9.44 -7.04 -1.40
CA ILE A 288 -10.19 -7.84 -2.38
C ILE A 288 -9.60 -7.67 -3.78
N THR A 289 -9.26 -6.43 -4.16
CA THR A 289 -8.66 -6.11 -5.46
C THR A 289 -7.33 -6.83 -5.65
N MET A 290 -6.43 -6.77 -4.67
CA MET A 290 -5.12 -7.43 -4.74
C MET A 290 -5.24 -8.97 -4.82
N ASP A 291 -6.18 -9.57 -4.09
CA ASP A 291 -6.46 -11.03 -4.16
C ASP A 291 -7.01 -11.43 -5.54
N LEU A 292 -8.03 -10.72 -6.04
CA LEU A 292 -8.61 -10.99 -7.36
C LEU A 292 -7.61 -10.77 -8.49
N MET A 293 -6.76 -9.75 -8.42
CA MET A 293 -5.70 -9.52 -9.38
C MET A 293 -4.80 -10.75 -9.53
N LYS A 294 -4.37 -11.37 -8.41
CA LYS A 294 -3.54 -12.58 -8.43
C LYS A 294 -4.29 -13.79 -9.00
N ARG A 295 -5.52 -14.03 -8.52
CA ARG A 295 -6.32 -15.20 -8.93
C ARG A 295 -6.71 -15.14 -10.41
N ILE A 296 -7.16 -13.98 -10.89
CA ILE A 296 -7.59 -13.80 -12.28
C ILE A 296 -6.37 -13.81 -13.20
N ALA A 297 -5.24 -13.22 -12.81
CA ALA A 297 -4.02 -13.34 -13.60
C ALA A 297 -3.65 -14.82 -13.82
N ASP A 298 -3.71 -15.62 -12.76
CA ASP A 298 -3.39 -17.06 -12.83
C ASP A 298 -4.27 -17.83 -13.84
N LYS A 299 -5.58 -17.51 -13.88
CA LYS A 299 -6.54 -18.08 -14.86
C LYS A 299 -6.21 -17.72 -16.30
N HIS A 300 -5.65 -16.53 -16.52
CA HIS A 300 -5.27 -16.01 -17.85
C HIS A 300 -3.84 -16.43 -18.26
N GLY A 301 -3.21 -17.37 -17.54
CA GLY A 301 -1.82 -17.78 -17.82
C GLY A 301 -0.81 -16.68 -17.52
N LEU A 302 -1.17 -15.72 -16.67
CA LEU A 302 -0.37 -14.61 -16.22
C LEU A 302 -0.03 -14.75 -14.73
N VAL A 303 0.93 -13.97 -14.26
CA VAL A 303 1.21 -13.78 -12.84
C VAL A 303 1.21 -12.29 -12.55
N CYS A 304 0.43 -11.88 -11.54
CA CYS A 304 0.40 -10.50 -11.05
C CYS A 304 1.43 -10.33 -9.94
N LEU A 305 2.43 -9.49 -10.19
CA LEU A 305 3.46 -9.11 -9.21
C LEU A 305 3.07 -7.76 -8.59
N LEU A 306 2.85 -7.77 -7.27
CA LEU A 306 2.53 -6.58 -6.48
C LEU A 306 3.73 -6.03 -5.71
N HIS A 307 4.90 -6.63 -5.85
CA HIS A 307 6.12 -6.16 -5.17
C HIS A 307 6.48 -4.75 -5.68
N GLU A 308 6.98 -3.88 -4.80
CA GLU A 308 7.25 -2.47 -5.11
C GLU A 308 8.33 -2.27 -6.18
N LYS A 309 9.25 -3.22 -6.26
CA LYS A 309 10.35 -3.22 -7.24
C LYS A 309 10.63 -4.62 -7.81
N PRO A 310 9.76 -5.19 -8.67
CA PRO A 310 9.93 -6.55 -9.16
C PRO A 310 11.18 -6.70 -10.04
N PHE A 311 11.48 -5.67 -10.84
CA PHE A 311 12.62 -5.60 -11.75
C PHE A 311 13.49 -4.37 -11.45
N ALA A 312 14.80 -4.58 -11.39
CA ALA A 312 15.76 -3.49 -11.23
C ALA A 312 15.90 -2.66 -12.52
N GLY A 313 16.17 -1.36 -12.41
CA GLY A 313 16.45 -0.51 -13.57
C GLY A 313 15.25 -0.03 -14.40
N VAL A 314 14.02 -0.35 -13.99
CA VAL A 314 12.74 0.19 -14.53
C VAL A 314 11.91 0.80 -13.40
N ASN A 315 10.77 1.44 -13.69
CA ASN A 315 9.86 2.00 -12.68
C ASN A 315 9.39 0.92 -11.69
N GLY A 316 9.15 1.35 -10.45
CA GLY A 316 8.55 0.49 -9.43
C GLY A 316 7.04 0.66 -9.37
N SER A 317 6.36 -0.21 -8.63
CA SER A 317 4.91 -0.16 -8.47
C SER A 317 4.51 0.52 -7.15
N GLY A 318 3.79 1.63 -7.25
CA GLY A 318 3.23 2.39 -6.12
C GLY A 318 1.80 2.00 -5.75
N LYS A 319 1.30 2.61 -4.68
CA LYS A 319 -0.15 2.64 -4.37
C LYS A 319 -0.60 4.01 -3.91
N HIS A 320 -0.92 4.94 -4.80
CA HIS A 320 -1.24 6.30 -4.38
C HIS A 320 -2.53 6.34 -3.54
N ASN A 321 -2.45 6.92 -2.36
CA ASN A 321 -3.56 7.01 -1.42
C ASN A 321 -4.19 8.41 -1.47
N ASN A 322 -5.26 8.55 -2.25
CA ASN A 322 -6.02 9.79 -2.37
C ASN A 322 -6.98 9.96 -1.19
N TRP A 323 -6.56 10.71 -0.17
CA TRP A 323 -7.29 10.90 1.09
C TRP A 323 -8.02 12.26 1.14
N SER A 324 -9.26 12.25 1.61
CA SER A 324 -10.07 13.46 1.81
C SER A 324 -11.06 13.33 2.98
N LEU A 325 -11.65 14.46 3.38
CA LEU A 325 -12.59 14.62 4.48
C LEU A 325 -13.90 15.23 3.99
N SER A 326 -15.03 14.57 4.29
CA SER A 326 -16.36 15.06 3.90
C SER A 326 -17.35 15.01 5.06
N THR A 327 -18.24 16.00 5.15
CA THR A 327 -19.33 15.96 6.14
C THR A 327 -20.43 15.00 5.70
N ASN A 328 -21.28 14.56 6.62
CA ASN A 328 -22.47 13.78 6.32
C ASN A 328 -23.51 14.51 5.45
N LYS A 329 -23.32 15.81 5.21
CA LYS A 329 -24.12 16.64 4.29
C LYS A 329 -23.52 16.72 2.88
N GLY A 330 -22.39 16.03 2.63
CA GLY A 330 -21.74 15.99 1.33
C GLY A 330 -20.76 17.14 1.08
N LYS A 331 -20.44 17.96 2.08
CA LYS A 331 -19.45 19.04 1.94
C LYS A 331 -18.03 18.48 2.08
N ASN A 332 -17.21 18.61 1.05
CA ASN A 332 -15.78 18.31 1.12
C ASN A 332 -15.05 19.44 1.87
N LEU A 333 -14.34 19.09 2.95
CA LEU A 333 -13.63 20.05 3.81
C LEU A 333 -12.28 20.49 3.22
N LEU A 334 -11.79 19.77 2.20
CA LEU A 334 -10.56 20.07 1.46
C LEU A 334 -10.85 20.73 0.11
N GLU A 335 -12.10 21.08 -0.18
CA GLU A 335 -12.43 21.82 -1.38
C GLU A 335 -12.25 23.33 -1.16
N PRO A 336 -11.34 23.99 -1.89
CA PRO A 336 -11.01 25.39 -1.67
C PRO A 336 -12.15 26.33 -2.09
N GLY A 337 -12.96 25.93 -3.07
CA GLY A 337 -14.01 26.75 -3.67
C GLY A 337 -13.44 27.81 -4.64
N LYS A 338 -14.31 28.71 -5.12
CA LYS A 338 -13.95 29.74 -6.12
C LYS A 338 -12.98 30.80 -5.58
N LYS A 339 -13.07 31.11 -4.29
CA LYS A 339 -12.24 32.11 -3.60
C LYS A 339 -11.57 31.48 -2.38
N PRO A 340 -10.44 30.78 -2.55
CA PRO A 340 -9.82 30.02 -1.48
C PRO A 340 -9.40 30.88 -0.28
N TYR A 341 -9.02 32.15 -0.52
CA TYR A 341 -8.61 33.09 0.53
C TYR A 341 -9.77 33.52 1.47
N GLU A 342 -11.03 33.41 1.04
CA GLU A 342 -12.22 33.70 1.86
C GLU A 342 -12.73 32.45 2.60
N ASN A 343 -12.33 31.26 2.16
CA ASN A 343 -12.81 30.00 2.70
C ASN A 343 -12.05 29.62 3.99
N LYS A 344 -12.42 30.28 5.09
CA LYS A 344 -11.82 30.08 6.43
C LYS A 344 -11.83 28.61 6.87
N THR A 345 -12.92 27.89 6.59
CA THR A 345 -13.03 26.46 6.93
C THR A 345 -11.96 25.65 6.21
N PHE A 346 -11.85 25.80 4.89
CA PHE A 346 -10.81 25.12 4.12
C PHE A 346 -9.40 25.46 4.61
N LEU A 347 -9.11 26.75 4.81
CA LEU A 347 -7.79 27.20 5.25
C LEU A 347 -7.42 26.66 6.64
N LEU A 348 -8.39 26.57 7.56
CA LEU A 348 -8.19 26.01 8.89
C LEU A 348 -7.90 24.50 8.84
N PHE A 349 -8.63 23.74 8.02
CA PHE A 349 -8.35 22.31 7.84
C PHE A 349 -7.02 22.08 7.09
N LEU A 350 -6.71 22.90 6.09
CA LEU A 350 -5.43 22.86 5.39
C LEU A 350 -4.26 23.13 6.34
N SER A 351 -4.36 24.16 7.21
CA SER A 351 -3.30 24.45 8.18
C SER A 351 -3.15 23.34 9.22
N ALA A 352 -4.26 22.71 9.64
CA ALA A 352 -4.21 21.56 10.54
C ALA A 352 -3.46 20.38 9.92
N ILE A 353 -3.67 20.11 8.63
CA ILE A 353 -2.96 19.04 7.91
C ILE A 353 -1.48 19.40 7.76
N ILE A 354 -1.14 20.65 7.40
CA ILE A 354 0.26 21.11 7.30
C ILE A 354 0.99 20.90 8.63
N LYS A 355 0.36 21.30 9.74
CA LYS A 355 0.90 21.07 11.08
C LYS A 355 1.10 19.57 11.36
N ALA A 356 0.07 18.76 11.12
CA ALA A 356 0.11 17.33 11.40
C ALA A 356 1.24 16.63 10.63
N VAL A 357 1.42 16.95 9.34
CA VAL A 357 2.47 16.37 8.50
C VAL A 357 3.86 16.85 8.94
N ASP A 358 4.02 18.12 9.31
CA ASP A 358 5.30 18.66 9.80
C ASP A 358 5.72 18.08 11.15
N GLU A 359 4.78 17.95 12.09
CA GLU A 359 5.06 17.41 13.43
C GLU A 359 5.32 15.91 13.41
N TYR A 360 4.63 15.15 12.57
CA TYR A 360 4.64 13.67 12.56
C TYR A 360 5.19 13.06 11.27
N GLN A 361 6.26 13.66 10.72
CA GLN A 361 6.98 13.17 9.53
C GLN A 361 7.47 11.72 9.70
N ASP A 362 7.99 11.42 10.89
CA ASP A 362 8.38 10.09 11.35
C ASP A 362 7.27 9.06 11.16
N LEU A 363 6.07 9.32 11.69
CA LEU A 363 4.94 8.39 11.61
C LEU A 363 4.46 8.19 10.16
N LEU A 364 4.45 9.24 9.34
CA LEU A 364 4.07 9.11 7.93
C LEU A 364 5.07 8.27 7.14
N ARG A 365 6.38 8.51 7.30
CA ARG A 365 7.43 7.70 6.67
C ARG A 365 7.40 6.25 7.15
N LEU A 366 7.10 6.04 8.43
CA LEU A 366 6.97 4.74 9.06
C LEU A 366 5.76 3.95 8.55
N SER A 367 4.64 4.61 8.25
CA SER A 367 3.41 3.97 7.80
C SER A 367 3.56 3.17 6.48
N VAL A 368 4.62 3.46 5.72
CA VAL A 368 4.93 2.88 4.41
C VAL A 368 6.28 2.16 4.39
N ALA A 369 6.89 1.95 5.56
CA ALA A 369 8.19 1.31 5.70
C ALA A 369 8.10 -0.21 5.51
N SER A 370 8.86 -0.75 4.56
CA SER A 370 9.04 -2.19 4.34
C SER A 370 10.34 -2.46 3.57
N ALA A 371 10.85 -3.69 3.64
CA ALA A 371 12.02 -4.10 2.86
C ALA A 371 11.79 -3.89 1.35
N GLY A 372 10.61 -4.24 0.84
CA GLY A 372 10.25 -4.06 -0.57
C GLY A 372 10.22 -2.59 -0.99
N ASN A 373 9.58 -1.72 -0.19
CA ASN A 373 9.43 -0.29 -0.54
C ASN A 373 10.75 0.50 -0.44
N ASP A 374 11.71 0.04 0.38
CA ASP A 374 13.07 0.60 0.42
C ASP A 374 13.81 0.46 -0.92
N HIS A 375 13.41 -0.46 -1.80
CA HIS A 375 13.94 -0.56 -3.17
C HIS A 375 13.26 0.38 -4.17
N ARG A 376 12.14 1.00 -3.80
CA ARG A 376 11.32 1.84 -4.67
C ARG A 376 11.58 3.32 -4.44
N LEU A 377 11.58 3.78 -3.19
CA LEU A 377 11.65 5.21 -2.85
C LEU A 377 12.95 5.87 -3.35
N GLY A 378 12.84 7.13 -3.78
CA GLY A 378 14.00 7.96 -4.16
C GLY A 378 14.43 7.89 -5.63
N GLY A 379 13.59 7.39 -6.53
CA GLY A 379 13.85 7.44 -7.98
C GLY A 379 12.74 6.82 -8.83
N ASN A 380 12.80 7.03 -10.15
CA ASN A 380 11.84 6.48 -11.13
C ASN A 380 10.37 6.69 -10.73
N GLU A 381 9.97 7.96 -10.57
CA GLU A 381 8.63 8.42 -10.16
C GLU A 381 8.19 8.09 -8.72
N ALA A 382 8.99 7.36 -7.95
CA ALA A 382 8.73 7.19 -6.51
C ALA A 382 9.32 8.34 -5.70
N PRO A 383 8.58 8.95 -4.76
CA PRO A 383 9.08 10.05 -3.93
C PRO A 383 10.29 9.63 -3.06
N PRO A 384 11.17 10.57 -2.66
CA PRO A 384 12.24 10.28 -1.71
C PRO A 384 11.68 10.00 -0.30
N ALA A 385 12.55 9.54 0.60
CA ALA A 385 12.21 9.27 1.99
C ALA A 385 11.92 10.52 2.85
N ILE A 386 12.15 11.71 2.30
CA ILE A 386 11.91 13.00 2.95
C ILE A 386 10.43 13.36 2.79
N ILE A 387 9.69 13.46 3.89
CA ILE A 387 8.29 13.92 3.86
C ILE A 387 8.27 15.41 3.52
N SER A 388 7.52 15.78 2.48
CA SER A 388 7.30 17.16 2.08
C SER A 388 5.91 17.31 1.47
N MET A 389 5.33 18.50 1.61
CA MET A 389 4.00 18.81 1.10
C MET A 389 4.05 19.69 -0.14
N PHE A 390 3.42 19.22 -1.21
CA PHE A 390 3.09 20.05 -2.36
C PHE A 390 1.69 20.63 -2.19
N ILE A 391 1.55 21.96 -2.22
CA ILE A 391 0.23 22.63 -2.16
C ILE A 391 -0.03 23.54 -3.37
N GLY A 392 0.89 23.61 -4.32
CA GLY A 392 0.83 24.55 -5.44
C GLY A 392 1.28 25.97 -5.09
N SER A 393 1.58 26.79 -6.11
CA SER A 393 2.06 28.17 -5.91
C SER A 393 0.99 29.10 -5.35
N ASP A 394 -0.27 28.93 -5.74
CA ASP A 394 -1.35 29.83 -5.34
C ASP A 394 -1.72 29.72 -3.88
N LEU A 395 -1.99 28.50 -3.41
CA LEU A 395 -2.26 28.26 -1.99
C LEU A 395 -1.04 28.67 -1.15
N LYS A 396 0.19 28.43 -1.65
CA LYS A 396 1.40 28.90 -0.98
C LYS A 396 1.46 30.43 -0.87
N LYS A 397 1.07 31.17 -1.91
CA LYS A 397 0.97 32.64 -1.87
C LYS A 397 -0.08 33.09 -0.86
N ILE A 398 -1.29 32.50 -0.89
CA ILE A 398 -2.38 32.82 0.05
C ILE A 398 -1.92 32.62 1.50
N LEU A 399 -1.33 31.47 1.81
CA LEU A 399 -0.83 31.17 3.16
C LEU A 399 0.30 32.12 3.58
N LYS A 400 1.19 32.51 2.65
CA LYS A 400 2.27 33.47 2.93
C LYS A 400 1.73 34.89 3.18
N CYS A 401 0.68 35.30 2.47
CA CYS A 401 -0.02 36.56 2.74
C CYS A 401 -0.62 36.58 4.14
N ILE A 402 -1.27 35.48 4.55
CA ILE A 402 -1.82 35.33 5.92
C ILE A 402 -0.71 35.33 6.97
N GLU A 403 0.40 34.65 6.71
CA GLU A 403 1.58 34.60 7.60
C GLU A 403 2.17 36.01 7.85
N SER A 404 2.20 36.83 6.80
CA SER A 404 2.87 38.13 6.75
C SER A 404 1.95 39.35 6.96
N ASP A 405 0.65 39.14 7.23
CA ASP A 405 -0.39 40.19 7.24
C ASP A 405 -0.44 41.07 5.97
N LEU A 406 -0.17 40.48 4.81
CA LEU A 406 -0.21 41.20 3.53
C LEU A 406 -1.54 41.00 2.82
N PRO A 407 -2.07 42.02 2.13
CA PRO A 407 -3.25 41.84 1.29
C PRO A 407 -2.93 40.86 0.15
N TYR A 408 -3.85 39.95 -0.12
CA TYR A 408 -3.76 39.06 -1.28
C TYR A 408 -4.28 39.79 -2.53
N SER A 409 -3.48 39.81 -3.60
CA SER A 409 -3.92 40.22 -4.93
C SER A 409 -4.07 38.99 -5.82
N GLU A 410 -5.23 38.80 -6.43
CA GLU A 410 -5.41 37.78 -7.46
C GLU A 410 -4.52 38.10 -8.66
N ASP A 411 -3.55 37.22 -8.95
CA ASP A 411 -2.87 37.25 -10.24
C ASP A 411 -3.88 36.84 -11.32
N VAL A 412 -3.96 37.60 -12.41
CA VAL A 412 -4.89 37.36 -13.53
C VAL A 412 -4.62 35.99 -14.15
N LEU A 413 -5.61 35.10 -14.12
CA LEU A 413 -5.61 33.80 -14.80
C LEU A 413 -5.22 33.99 -16.28
N SER A 414 -4.10 33.41 -16.69
CA SER A 414 -3.69 33.43 -18.10
C SER A 414 -4.56 32.46 -18.90
N ARG A 415 -5.28 32.96 -19.91
CA ARG A 415 -5.97 32.13 -20.90
C ARG A 415 -4.92 31.37 -21.72
N MET A 416 -5.13 30.07 -21.92
CA MET A 416 -4.26 29.28 -22.78
C MET A 416 -4.93 29.15 -24.14
N ASP A 417 -4.42 29.88 -25.12
CA ASP A 417 -4.82 29.75 -26.51
C ASP A 417 -3.99 28.62 -27.13
N ILE A 418 -4.66 27.54 -27.55
CA ILE A 418 -4.00 26.48 -28.33
C ILE A 418 -3.92 26.98 -29.77
N ASP A 419 -2.75 26.86 -30.39
CA ASP A 419 -2.45 27.32 -31.75
C ASP A 419 -3.09 26.41 -32.83
N VAL A 420 -4.39 26.13 -32.67
CA VAL A 420 -5.27 25.38 -33.58
C VAL A 420 -6.69 25.91 -33.39
N ASP A 421 -7.22 26.66 -34.36
CA ASP A 421 -8.52 27.36 -34.29
C ASP A 421 -9.74 26.47 -33.98
N VAL A 422 -9.62 25.15 -34.19
CA VAL A 422 -10.71 24.18 -33.94
C VAL A 422 -10.80 23.78 -32.46
N LEU A 423 -9.75 24.01 -31.67
CA LEU A 423 -9.71 23.60 -30.27
C LEU A 423 -10.23 24.73 -29.36
N PRO A 424 -11.11 24.41 -28.39
CA PRO A 424 -11.62 25.43 -27.48
C PRO A 424 -10.49 25.95 -26.59
N SER A 425 -10.39 27.28 -26.46
CA SER A 425 -9.56 27.88 -25.41
C SER A 425 -10.09 27.45 -24.04
N PHE A 426 -9.18 27.13 -23.13
CA PHE A 426 -9.51 26.78 -21.76
C PHE A 426 -8.66 27.60 -20.78
N MET A 427 -9.12 27.70 -19.54
CA MET A 427 -8.35 28.39 -18.50
C MET A 427 -7.23 27.49 -18.02
N LYS A 428 -6.00 28.01 -18.03
CA LYS A 428 -4.85 27.29 -17.50
C LYS A 428 -5.05 27.08 -16.00
N ASP A 429 -4.85 25.85 -15.53
CA ASP A 429 -4.74 25.59 -14.09
C ASP A 429 -3.61 26.44 -13.51
N THR A 430 -3.83 27.02 -12.34
CA THR A 430 -2.91 28.02 -11.79
C THR A 430 -1.59 27.44 -11.30
N THR A 431 -1.52 26.12 -11.13
CA THR A 431 -0.33 25.40 -10.66
C THR A 431 -0.17 24.11 -11.44
N ASP A 432 1.03 23.86 -11.97
CA ASP A 432 1.38 22.57 -12.55
C ASP A 432 1.47 21.48 -11.48
N ARG A 433 1.19 20.22 -11.82
CA ARG A 433 1.20 19.11 -10.87
C ARG A 433 2.63 18.65 -10.61
N ASN A 434 3.02 18.54 -9.34
CA ASN A 434 4.31 17.98 -8.98
C ASN A 434 4.18 16.46 -8.77
N ARG A 435 4.80 15.65 -9.64
CA ARG A 435 4.81 14.17 -9.53
C ARG A 435 5.76 13.62 -8.45
N THR A 436 6.78 14.40 -8.06
CA THR A 436 7.88 13.94 -7.19
C THR A 436 7.58 14.08 -5.69
N SER A 437 6.55 14.85 -5.34
CA SER A 437 6.20 15.11 -3.94
C SER A 437 5.59 13.89 -3.26
N PRO A 438 6.01 13.57 -2.01
CA PRO A 438 5.40 12.52 -1.20
C PRO A 438 3.92 12.74 -0.92
N PHE A 439 3.52 13.97 -0.54
CA PHE A 439 2.17 14.30 -0.11
C PHE A 439 1.68 15.54 -0.83
N ALA A 440 0.83 15.35 -1.85
CA ALA A 440 0.46 16.41 -2.77
C ALA A 440 -1.03 16.78 -2.69
N PHE A 441 -1.33 18.06 -2.54
CA PHE A 441 -2.68 18.57 -2.69
C PHE A 441 -3.06 18.57 -4.18
N THR A 442 -4.11 17.84 -4.55
CA THR A 442 -4.56 17.69 -5.94
C THR A 442 -5.92 18.33 -6.19
N GLY A 443 -6.16 19.47 -5.54
CA GLY A 443 -7.32 20.35 -5.77
C GLY A 443 -8.43 20.21 -4.74
N ASN A 444 -8.75 19.00 -4.30
CA ASN A 444 -9.82 18.74 -3.31
C ASN A 444 -9.55 17.55 -2.38
N LYS A 445 -8.30 17.07 -2.37
CA LYS A 445 -7.82 15.91 -1.64
C LYS A 445 -6.29 15.94 -1.58
N PHE A 446 -5.71 15.14 -0.70
CA PHE A 446 -4.28 14.89 -0.66
C PHE A 446 -3.96 13.51 -1.24
N GLU A 447 -2.97 13.45 -2.11
CA GLU A 447 -2.44 12.23 -2.69
C GLU A 447 -1.15 11.87 -1.97
N PHE A 448 -1.14 10.74 -1.25
CA PHE A 448 0.04 10.23 -0.58
C PHE A 448 0.70 9.14 -1.44
N ARG A 449 1.88 9.43 -2.00
CA ARG A 449 2.53 8.60 -3.04
C ARG A 449 3.59 7.62 -2.54
N MET A 450 3.95 7.70 -1.26
CA MET A 450 5.02 6.86 -0.71
C MET A 450 4.62 5.41 -0.47
N LEU A 451 3.33 5.08 -0.50
CA LEU A 451 2.86 3.73 -0.27
C LEU A 451 3.39 2.77 -1.34
N GLY A 452 3.89 1.63 -0.88
CA GLY A 452 4.21 0.50 -1.75
C GLY A 452 2.97 -0.20 -2.31
N SER A 453 3.11 -0.85 -3.47
CA SER A 453 2.06 -1.63 -4.11
C SER A 453 1.59 -2.84 -3.29
N THR A 454 2.37 -3.38 -2.34
CA THR A 454 1.90 -4.40 -1.38
C THR A 454 1.27 -3.82 -0.10
N CYS A 455 1.50 -2.53 0.18
CA CYS A 455 1.12 -1.89 1.44
C CYS A 455 -0.39 -1.96 1.72
N ASN A 456 -0.78 -2.37 2.91
CA ASN A 456 -2.17 -2.25 3.36
C ASN A 456 -2.47 -0.80 3.75
N ILE A 457 -3.42 -0.17 3.06
CA ILE A 457 -3.75 1.25 3.24
C ILE A 457 -4.33 1.60 4.62
N ALA A 458 -4.72 0.62 5.44
CA ALA A 458 -5.20 0.86 6.80
C ALA A 458 -4.17 1.59 7.67
N CYS A 459 -2.89 1.20 7.61
CA CYS A 459 -1.86 1.79 8.48
C CYS A 459 -1.58 3.26 8.14
N PRO A 460 -1.28 3.65 6.88
CA PRO A 460 -1.18 5.05 6.48
C PRO A 460 -2.39 5.89 6.88
N ASN A 461 -3.61 5.38 6.66
CA ASN A 461 -4.83 6.12 6.99
C ASN A 461 -5.08 6.20 8.50
N THR A 462 -4.71 5.18 9.27
CA THR A 462 -4.79 5.22 10.75
C THR A 462 -3.93 6.35 11.30
N ILE A 463 -2.71 6.46 10.78
CA ILE A 463 -1.74 7.49 11.17
C ILE A 463 -2.24 8.86 10.71
N LEU A 464 -2.58 9.03 9.43
CA LEU A 464 -3.12 10.29 8.88
C LEU A 464 -4.33 10.82 9.66
N ASN A 465 -5.31 9.95 9.92
CA ASN A 465 -6.49 10.33 10.68
C ASN A 465 -6.13 10.80 12.10
N THR A 466 -5.22 10.09 12.78
CA THR A 466 -4.85 10.38 14.18
C THR A 466 -4.05 11.68 14.30
N ILE A 467 -3.06 11.90 13.43
CA ILE A 467 -2.22 13.12 13.48
C ILE A 467 -3.05 14.36 13.14
N VAL A 468 -3.99 14.25 12.20
CA VAL A 468 -4.91 15.35 11.85
C VAL A 468 -5.92 15.57 12.97
N ALA A 469 -6.50 14.50 13.55
CA ALA A 469 -7.37 14.61 14.71
C ALA A 469 -6.70 15.37 15.87
N ASN A 470 -5.40 15.14 16.12
CA ASN A 470 -4.66 15.89 17.13
C ASN A 470 -4.60 17.39 16.83
N SER A 471 -4.27 17.76 15.59
CA SER A 471 -4.20 19.16 15.17
C SER A 471 -5.57 19.84 15.27
N LEU A 472 -6.65 19.17 14.85
CA LEU A 472 -8.02 19.68 14.96
C LEU A 472 -8.47 19.81 16.42
N CYS A 473 -8.10 18.87 17.28
CA CYS A 473 -8.39 18.93 18.72
C CYS A 473 -7.76 20.17 19.36
N GLU A 474 -6.49 20.44 19.09
CA GLU A 474 -5.81 21.61 19.64
C GLU A 474 -6.40 22.92 19.12
N TYR A 475 -6.83 22.96 17.85
CA TYR A 475 -7.53 24.13 17.30
C TYR A 475 -8.88 24.35 17.98
N ALA A 476 -9.65 23.27 18.21
CA ALA A 476 -10.92 23.35 18.95
C ALA A 476 -10.70 23.87 20.38
N ASP A 477 -9.68 23.37 21.09
CA ASP A 477 -9.34 23.81 22.46
C ASP A 477 -8.98 25.31 22.53
N ILE A 478 -8.39 25.87 21.47
CA ILE A 478 -8.10 27.31 21.36
C ILE A 478 -9.38 28.10 21.07
N LEU A 479 -10.21 27.63 20.12
CA LEU A 479 -11.42 28.33 19.70
C LEU A 479 -12.49 28.37 20.79
N GLU A 480 -12.61 27.34 21.64
CA GLU A 480 -13.53 27.34 22.77
C GLU A 480 -13.25 28.44 23.80
N LYS A 481 -12.00 28.89 23.88
CA LYS A 481 -11.57 29.97 24.78
C LYS A 481 -11.66 31.35 24.12
N SER A 482 -12.14 31.42 22.88
CA SER A 482 -12.15 32.65 22.09
C SER A 482 -13.38 33.51 22.35
N THR A 483 -13.17 34.82 22.41
CA THR A 483 -14.24 35.84 22.37
C THR A 483 -14.58 36.29 20.96
N ASN A 484 -13.68 36.05 19.98
CA ASN A 484 -13.88 36.35 18.57
C ASN A 484 -13.30 35.21 17.72
N ILE A 485 -14.19 34.31 17.31
CA ILE A 485 -13.86 33.09 16.56
C ILE A 485 -13.12 33.42 15.27
N ASP A 486 -13.61 34.39 14.49
CA ASP A 486 -13.03 34.75 13.20
C ASP A 486 -11.56 35.22 13.32
N ASN A 487 -11.29 36.16 14.22
CA ASN A 487 -9.93 36.63 14.46
C ASN A 487 -9.02 35.51 15.01
N THR A 488 -9.59 34.60 15.80
CA THR A 488 -8.84 33.48 16.35
C THR A 488 -8.49 32.45 15.30
N ILE A 489 -9.38 32.18 14.33
CA ILE A 489 -9.10 31.32 13.17
C ILE A 489 -7.90 31.87 12.39
N PHE A 490 -7.91 33.17 12.04
CA PHE A 490 -6.79 33.79 11.34
C PHE A 490 -5.49 33.71 12.14
N LYS A 491 -5.56 33.94 13.47
CA LYS A 491 -4.39 33.81 14.34
C LYS A 491 -3.85 32.37 14.37
N ILE A 492 -4.71 31.36 14.48
CA ILE A 492 -4.33 29.94 14.47
C ILE A 492 -3.61 29.61 13.15
N ILE A 493 -4.18 29.99 12.01
CA ILE A 493 -3.59 29.74 10.69
C ILE A 493 -2.22 30.42 10.60
N LYS A 494 -2.13 31.70 10.98
CA LYS A 494 -0.88 32.46 10.96
C LYS A 494 0.20 31.85 11.84
N ASP A 495 -0.11 31.54 13.10
CA ASP A 495 0.84 30.95 14.05
C ASP A 495 1.29 29.56 13.58
N THR A 496 0.38 28.82 12.94
CA THR A 496 0.70 27.53 12.32
C THR A 496 1.66 27.69 11.15
N MET A 497 1.39 28.63 10.23
CA MET A 497 2.25 28.85 9.07
C MET A 497 3.66 29.29 9.48
N LYS A 498 3.79 30.14 10.50
CA LYS A 498 5.10 30.55 11.03
C LYS A 498 5.94 29.38 11.56
N LYS A 499 5.29 28.35 12.12
CA LYS A 499 5.97 27.20 12.74
C LYS A 499 6.20 26.04 11.78
N HIS A 500 5.25 25.79 10.89
CA HIS A 500 5.17 24.54 10.12
C HIS A 500 5.32 24.74 8.60
N SER A 501 5.52 25.97 8.10
CA SER A 501 5.72 26.21 6.66
C SER A 501 6.95 25.51 6.06
N ARG A 502 7.90 25.09 6.89
CA ARG A 502 9.13 24.37 6.46
C ARG A 502 8.84 23.08 5.68
N ILE A 503 7.72 22.41 5.97
CA ILE A 503 7.31 21.16 5.30
C ILE A 503 6.87 21.39 3.84
N ILE A 504 6.51 22.62 3.48
CA ILE A 504 5.98 22.94 2.15
C ILE A 504 7.12 23.07 1.15
N PHE A 505 7.12 22.19 0.16
CA PHE A 505 8.08 22.20 -0.93
C PHE A 505 7.41 21.90 -2.27
N ASN A 506 7.48 22.89 -3.18
CA ASN A 506 6.85 22.79 -4.50
C ASN A 506 7.86 22.45 -5.62
N GLY A 507 9.14 22.21 -5.30
CA GLY A 507 10.21 21.96 -6.26
C GLY A 507 10.43 20.48 -6.59
N ASN A 508 11.54 20.19 -7.27
CA ASN A 508 11.94 18.83 -7.60
C ASN A 508 12.46 18.10 -6.35
N ASN A 509 11.76 17.06 -5.91
CA ASN A 509 12.15 16.29 -4.71
C ASN A 509 13.31 15.31 -4.98
N TYR A 510 13.72 15.10 -6.22
CA TYR A 510 14.87 14.24 -6.58
C TYR A 510 16.20 14.99 -6.61
N ALA A 511 16.15 16.32 -6.58
CA ALA A 511 17.32 17.16 -6.65
C ALA A 511 18.20 16.97 -5.40
N GLU A 512 19.52 16.84 -5.56
CA GLU A 512 20.44 16.74 -4.42
C GLU A 512 20.37 17.99 -3.53
N GLU A 513 20.10 19.15 -4.16
CA GLU A 513 19.88 20.42 -3.48
C GLU A 513 18.68 20.36 -2.53
N TRP A 514 17.65 19.55 -2.83
CA TRP A 514 16.52 19.36 -1.94
C TRP A 514 16.93 18.59 -0.68
N VAL A 515 17.81 17.59 -0.78
CA VAL A 515 18.28 16.83 0.39
C VAL A 515 19.00 17.77 1.37
N ILE A 516 19.89 18.63 0.86
CA ILE A 516 20.63 19.61 1.66
C ILE A 516 19.68 20.65 2.28
N GLU A 517 18.74 21.16 1.48
CA GLU A 517 17.76 22.15 1.95
C GLU A 517 16.78 21.58 2.98
N ALA A 518 16.35 20.33 2.81
CA ALA A 518 15.48 19.64 3.75
C ALA A 518 16.17 19.45 5.10
N GLU A 519 17.44 19.05 5.10
CA GLU A 519 18.25 18.95 6.33
C GLU A 519 18.40 20.31 7.00
N ARG A 520 18.69 21.38 6.24
CA ARG A 520 18.76 22.76 6.77
C ARG A 520 17.45 23.22 7.40
N ARG A 521 16.31 22.75 6.89
CA ARG A 521 14.97 23.01 7.44
C ARG A 521 14.62 22.14 8.65
N GLY A 522 15.44 21.14 8.97
CA GLY A 522 15.17 20.16 10.01
C GLY A 522 14.07 19.16 9.65
N LEU A 523 13.92 18.84 8.36
CA LEU A 523 13.04 17.76 7.91
C LEU A 523 13.74 16.41 8.06
N SER A 524 12.99 15.39 8.46
CA SER A 524 13.54 14.05 8.69
C SER A 524 13.82 13.33 7.36
N ASN A 525 14.93 12.58 7.32
CA ASN A 525 15.32 11.77 6.16
C ASN A 525 15.68 10.33 6.60
N PHE A 526 14.66 9.53 6.90
CA PHE A 526 14.84 8.12 7.26
C PHE A 526 14.84 7.25 6.00
N LYS A 527 16.04 6.97 5.49
CA LYS A 527 16.22 6.32 4.18
C LYS A 527 15.62 4.91 4.15
N THR A 528 15.81 4.13 5.21
CA THR A 528 15.38 2.73 5.28
C THR A 528 14.25 2.51 6.28
N ALA A 529 13.56 1.37 6.15
CA ALA A 529 12.57 0.93 7.11
C ALA A 529 13.16 0.78 8.51
N VAL A 530 14.37 0.21 8.62
CA VAL A 530 15.06 0.00 9.90
C VAL A 530 15.37 1.33 10.61
N ASP A 531 15.63 2.41 9.87
CA ASP A 531 15.89 3.73 10.45
C ASP A 531 14.64 4.33 11.09
N VAL A 532 13.47 4.13 10.48
CA VAL A 532 12.24 4.80 10.91
C VAL A 532 11.41 3.97 11.90
N LEU A 533 11.37 2.64 11.76
CA LEU A 533 10.50 1.77 12.55
C LEU A 533 10.64 1.94 14.08
N PRO A 534 11.85 2.14 14.66
CA PRO A 534 12.00 2.39 16.09
C PRO A 534 11.28 3.65 16.60
N HIS A 535 10.97 4.61 15.73
CA HIS A 535 10.24 5.83 16.11
C HIS A 535 8.76 5.58 16.45
N TYR A 536 8.23 4.36 16.25
CA TYR A 536 6.90 3.98 16.75
C TYR A 536 6.76 4.23 18.26
N VAL A 537 7.85 4.03 19.01
CA VAL A 537 7.87 4.06 20.48
C VAL A 537 8.49 5.34 21.06
N ASP A 538 8.64 6.38 20.23
CA ASP A 538 8.99 7.71 20.74
C ASP A 538 7.86 8.24 21.64
N ASP A 539 8.22 8.87 22.76
CA ASP A 539 7.26 9.36 23.77
C ASP A 539 6.16 10.26 23.18
N LYS A 540 6.52 11.08 22.19
CA LYS A 540 5.60 11.93 21.43
C LYS A 540 4.53 11.11 20.72
N ASN A 541 4.95 10.03 20.07
CA ASN A 541 4.08 9.19 19.24
C ASN A 541 3.19 8.30 20.11
N ILE A 542 3.73 7.75 21.21
CA ILE A 542 2.94 7.00 22.20
C ILE A 542 1.81 7.89 22.76
N LYS A 543 2.15 9.10 23.23
CA LYS A 543 1.17 10.05 23.80
C LYS A 543 0.07 10.41 22.80
N LEU A 544 0.42 10.57 21.53
CA LEU A 544 -0.55 10.84 20.46
C LEU A 544 -1.60 9.71 20.38
N PHE A 545 -1.16 8.47 20.26
CA PHE A 545 -2.08 7.35 20.07
C PHE A 545 -2.89 7.03 21.34
N GLU A 546 -2.29 7.14 22.52
CA GLU A 546 -2.98 6.95 23.80
C GLU A 546 -4.06 8.02 24.03
N LYS A 547 -3.77 9.29 23.69
CA LYS A 547 -4.74 10.40 23.79
C LYS A 547 -6.04 10.11 23.06
N PHE A 548 -5.96 9.44 21.91
CA PHE A 548 -7.13 9.09 21.08
C PHE A 548 -7.58 7.64 21.25
N ASN A 549 -6.98 6.88 22.17
CA ASN A 549 -7.23 5.45 22.39
C ASN A 549 -7.12 4.59 21.11
N VAL A 550 -6.24 4.99 20.19
CA VAL A 550 -6.01 4.31 18.92
C VAL A 550 -5.09 3.10 19.11
N TYR A 551 -3.97 3.31 19.81
CA TYR A 551 -3.02 2.27 20.22
C TYR A 551 -2.60 2.47 21.68
N THR A 552 -2.26 1.37 22.35
CA THR A 552 -1.49 1.40 23.60
C THR A 552 0.02 1.34 23.34
N LYS A 553 0.83 1.69 24.33
CA LYS A 553 2.29 1.56 24.26
C LYS A 553 2.75 0.14 23.87
N GLU A 554 2.14 -0.88 24.47
CA GLU A 554 2.47 -2.29 24.20
C GLU A 554 2.13 -2.69 22.76
N GLU A 555 1.01 -2.19 22.23
CA GLU A 555 0.63 -2.42 20.83
C GLU A 555 1.60 -1.76 19.85
N LEU A 556 2.11 -0.56 20.17
CA LEU A 556 3.12 0.12 19.35
C LEU A 556 4.47 -0.60 19.37
N GLN A 557 4.92 -1.05 20.54
CA GLN A 557 6.15 -1.84 20.68
C GLN A 557 6.06 -3.14 19.88
N SER A 558 4.97 -3.88 20.04
CA SER A 558 4.72 -5.12 19.29
C SER A 558 4.76 -4.92 17.78
N ARG A 559 4.14 -3.84 17.28
CA ARG A 559 4.14 -3.51 15.84
C ARG A 559 5.55 -3.17 15.35
N CYS A 560 6.32 -2.43 16.13
CA CYS A 560 7.72 -2.15 15.82
C CYS A 560 8.51 -3.46 15.67
N ASP A 561 8.40 -4.36 16.65
CA ASP A 561 9.14 -5.62 16.65
C ASP A 561 8.72 -6.54 15.50
N ILE A 562 7.41 -6.68 15.23
CA ILE A 562 6.89 -7.47 14.10
C ILE A 562 7.47 -6.98 12.77
N LEU A 563 7.48 -5.66 12.54
CA LEU A 563 7.93 -5.09 11.27
C LEU A 563 9.45 -5.18 11.09
N LEU A 564 10.23 -5.05 12.18
CA LEU A 564 11.67 -5.27 12.17
C LEU A 564 12.01 -6.75 11.90
N GLU A 565 11.30 -7.68 12.53
CA GLU A 565 11.45 -9.10 12.24
C GLU A 565 11.05 -9.46 10.80
N GLU A 566 9.96 -8.89 10.28
CA GLU A 566 9.52 -9.08 8.90
C GLU A 566 10.59 -8.60 7.91
N TYR A 567 11.24 -7.47 8.19
CA TYR A 567 12.35 -6.95 7.41
C TYR A 567 13.50 -7.97 7.31
N SER A 568 13.98 -8.47 8.45
CA SER A 568 15.04 -9.47 8.51
C SER A 568 14.65 -10.78 7.82
N LYS A 569 13.43 -11.28 8.07
CA LYS A 569 12.92 -12.53 7.47
C LYS A 569 12.84 -12.42 5.96
N THR A 570 12.38 -11.28 5.44
CA THR A 570 12.31 -11.01 3.99
C THR A 570 13.71 -11.08 3.37
N LEU A 571 14.66 -10.31 3.89
CA LEU A 571 16.03 -10.31 3.38
C LEU A 571 16.74 -11.66 3.55
N ASN A 572 16.45 -12.41 4.61
CA ASN A 572 16.97 -13.76 4.79
C ASN A 572 16.48 -14.71 3.69
N ILE A 573 15.17 -14.69 3.35
CA ILE A 573 14.61 -15.51 2.26
C ILE A 573 15.26 -15.12 0.92
N GLU A 574 15.41 -13.82 0.67
CA GLU A 574 16.10 -13.33 -0.53
C GLU A 574 17.55 -13.80 -0.59
N ALA A 575 18.33 -13.62 0.48
CA ALA A 575 19.73 -14.02 0.54
C ALA A 575 19.92 -15.53 0.35
N LEU A 576 19.09 -16.36 1.01
CA LEU A 576 19.12 -17.81 0.83
C LEU A 576 18.78 -18.22 -0.61
N THR A 577 17.78 -17.56 -1.21
CA THR A 577 17.40 -17.81 -2.61
C THR A 577 18.52 -17.40 -3.57
N MET A 578 19.20 -16.27 -3.31
CA MET A 578 20.35 -15.82 -4.09
C MET A 578 21.50 -16.82 -4.04
N ILE A 579 21.84 -17.31 -2.85
CA ILE A 579 22.89 -18.33 -2.67
C ILE A 579 22.52 -19.60 -3.45
N ASP A 580 21.28 -20.07 -3.32
CA ASP A 580 20.85 -21.31 -3.96
C ASP A 580 20.91 -21.21 -5.49
N MET A 581 20.37 -20.13 -6.06
CA MET A 581 20.41 -19.87 -7.50
C MET A 581 21.86 -19.69 -8.00
N ALA A 582 22.69 -18.95 -7.26
CA ALA A 582 24.08 -18.75 -7.66
C ALA A 582 24.87 -20.07 -7.68
N LYS A 583 24.73 -20.90 -6.63
CA LYS A 583 25.43 -22.20 -6.51
C LYS A 583 24.92 -23.25 -7.47
N LYS A 584 23.60 -23.38 -7.63
CA LYS A 584 22.98 -24.51 -8.36
C LYS A 584 22.65 -24.20 -9.81
N ASP A 585 22.42 -22.94 -10.15
CA ASP A 585 22.01 -22.54 -11.50
C ASP A 585 23.16 -21.80 -12.22
N ILE A 586 23.66 -20.70 -11.66
CA ILE A 586 24.60 -19.81 -12.35
C ILE A 586 25.99 -20.46 -12.49
N ILE A 587 26.61 -20.90 -11.40
CA ILE A 587 27.96 -21.51 -11.43
C ILE A 587 28.02 -22.70 -12.41
N PRO A 588 27.10 -23.69 -12.37
CA PRO A 588 27.15 -24.81 -13.31
C PRO A 588 26.96 -24.38 -14.77
N SER A 589 26.12 -23.38 -15.02
CA SER A 589 25.89 -22.84 -16.36
C SER A 589 27.14 -22.15 -16.93
N VAL A 590 27.83 -21.37 -16.10
CA VAL A 590 29.10 -20.72 -16.46
C VAL A 590 30.20 -21.75 -16.72
N CYS A 591 30.29 -22.79 -15.89
CA CYS A 591 31.21 -23.91 -16.08
C CYS A 591 30.94 -24.67 -17.40
N ALA A 592 29.67 -24.96 -17.70
CA ALA A 592 29.27 -25.64 -18.93
C ALA A 592 29.63 -24.81 -20.17
N TYR A 593 29.40 -23.50 -20.15
CA TYR A 593 29.78 -22.61 -21.25
C TYR A 593 31.29 -22.50 -21.40
N SER A 594 32.01 -22.36 -20.27
CA SER A 594 33.48 -22.30 -20.26
C SER A 594 34.11 -23.58 -20.83
N LYS A 595 33.53 -24.75 -20.52
CA LYS A 595 33.91 -26.03 -21.13
C LYS A 595 33.69 -26.01 -22.64
N SER A 596 32.51 -25.59 -23.11
CA SER A 596 32.20 -25.51 -24.54
C SER A 596 33.18 -24.61 -25.31
N LEU A 597 33.56 -23.46 -24.73
CA LEU A 597 34.56 -22.56 -25.33
C LEU A 597 35.95 -23.18 -25.34
N THR A 598 36.33 -23.86 -24.27
CA THR A 598 37.63 -24.55 -24.17
C THR A 598 37.73 -25.68 -25.18
N ASP A 599 36.71 -26.54 -25.27
CA ASP A 599 36.64 -27.62 -26.26
C ASP A 599 36.73 -27.06 -27.69
N THR A 600 36.05 -25.94 -27.95
CA THR A 600 36.12 -25.24 -29.25
C THR A 600 37.55 -24.77 -29.57
N ALA A 601 38.23 -24.12 -28.62
CA ALA A 601 39.59 -23.63 -28.81
C ALA A 601 40.59 -24.79 -29.02
N LEU A 602 40.47 -25.86 -28.24
CA LEU A 602 41.31 -27.05 -28.38
C LEU A 602 41.10 -27.72 -29.74
N ASN A 603 39.85 -27.93 -30.16
CA ASN A 603 39.54 -28.53 -31.46
C ASN A 603 40.06 -27.67 -32.63
N LYS A 604 39.95 -26.34 -32.55
CA LYS A 604 40.54 -25.42 -33.54
C LYS A 604 42.05 -25.61 -33.65
N LYS A 605 42.77 -25.64 -32.51
CA LYS A 605 44.22 -25.84 -32.50
C LYS A 605 44.64 -27.25 -32.95
N SER A 606 43.84 -28.27 -32.67
CA SER A 606 44.07 -29.63 -33.18
C SER A 606 43.91 -29.73 -34.71
N LEU A 607 43.05 -28.90 -35.30
CA LEU A 607 42.88 -28.83 -36.76
C LEU A 607 44.04 -28.10 -37.43
N SER A 608 44.48 -26.96 -36.87
CA SER A 608 45.68 -26.24 -37.30
C SER A 608 46.17 -25.28 -36.21
N SER A 609 47.50 -25.24 -36.01
CA SER A 609 48.14 -24.32 -35.05
C SER A 609 47.90 -22.85 -35.35
N ASP A 610 47.63 -22.52 -36.61
CA ASP A 610 47.56 -21.15 -37.13
C ASP A 610 46.19 -20.50 -36.93
N ILE A 611 45.17 -21.28 -36.54
CA ILE A 611 43.83 -20.75 -36.28
C ILE A 611 43.87 -19.87 -35.03
N ASP A 612 43.40 -18.63 -35.15
CA ASP A 612 43.28 -17.71 -34.00
C ASP A 612 42.21 -18.19 -33.01
N CYS A 613 42.59 -18.25 -31.74
CA CYS A 613 41.74 -18.65 -30.60
C CYS A 613 41.78 -17.59 -29.49
N SER A 614 42.22 -16.37 -29.81
CA SER A 614 42.36 -15.26 -28.86
C SER A 614 41.05 -14.91 -28.15
N LEU A 615 39.93 -14.96 -28.89
CA LEU A 615 38.58 -14.71 -28.38
C LEU A 615 38.18 -15.74 -27.30
N GLU A 616 38.25 -17.03 -27.60
CA GLU A 616 37.85 -18.10 -26.67
C GLU A 616 38.72 -18.08 -25.42
N ILE A 617 40.04 -17.90 -25.57
CA ILE A 617 40.97 -17.83 -24.44
C ILE A 617 40.63 -16.62 -23.55
N SER A 618 40.33 -15.47 -24.14
CA SER A 618 39.96 -14.25 -23.40
C SER A 618 38.65 -14.44 -22.64
N LEU A 619 37.62 -14.99 -23.29
CA LEU A 619 36.32 -15.26 -22.68
C LEU A 619 36.43 -16.28 -21.53
N VAL A 620 37.15 -17.39 -21.72
CA VAL A 620 37.35 -18.40 -20.68
C VAL A 620 38.10 -17.82 -19.48
N LYS A 621 39.13 -16.99 -19.69
CA LYS A 621 39.82 -16.28 -18.60
C LYS A 621 38.86 -15.38 -17.82
N LYS A 622 38.05 -14.60 -18.53
CA LYS A 622 37.07 -13.69 -17.91
C LYS A 622 36.01 -14.46 -17.12
N LEU A 623 35.41 -15.49 -17.72
CA LEU A 623 34.41 -16.34 -17.07
C LEU A 623 34.98 -17.05 -15.84
N SER A 624 36.19 -17.62 -15.92
CA SER A 624 36.85 -18.27 -14.80
C SER A 624 37.09 -17.31 -13.63
N SER A 625 37.59 -16.11 -13.93
CA SER A 625 37.81 -15.06 -12.91
C SER A 625 36.51 -14.61 -12.25
N LEU A 626 35.46 -14.37 -13.03
CA LEU A 626 34.15 -13.95 -12.50
C LEU A 626 33.49 -15.08 -11.69
N ASN A 627 33.60 -16.33 -12.14
CA ASN A 627 33.04 -17.48 -11.44
C ASN A 627 33.72 -17.72 -10.08
N ALA A 628 35.06 -17.57 -10.02
CA ALA A 628 35.79 -17.64 -8.75
C ALA A 628 35.41 -16.47 -7.81
N CYS A 629 35.23 -15.27 -8.35
CA CYS A 629 34.75 -14.12 -7.57
C CYS A 629 33.34 -14.37 -7.03
N LEU A 630 32.44 -14.91 -7.87
CA LEU A 630 31.07 -15.25 -7.49
C LEU A 630 31.06 -16.23 -6.30
N ASP A 631 31.86 -17.29 -6.37
CA ASP A 631 31.98 -18.30 -5.30
C ASP A 631 32.44 -17.68 -3.96
N ILE A 632 33.49 -16.84 -3.99
CA ILE A 632 33.95 -16.10 -2.80
C ILE A 632 32.84 -15.22 -2.20
N LYS A 633 32.05 -14.55 -3.05
CA LYS A 633 30.93 -13.70 -2.58
C LYS A 633 29.80 -14.54 -2.00
N ILE A 634 29.55 -15.73 -2.54
CA ILE A 634 28.57 -16.66 -1.98
C ILE A 634 29.01 -17.13 -0.59
N GLU A 635 30.26 -17.57 -0.42
CA GLU A 635 30.80 -18.01 0.88
C GLU A 635 30.72 -16.92 1.94
N LYS A 636 31.04 -15.68 1.54
CA LYS A 636 30.93 -14.51 2.42
C LYS A 636 29.48 -14.29 2.88
N LEU A 637 28.52 -14.32 1.96
CA LEU A 637 27.10 -14.14 2.26
C LEU A 637 26.57 -15.27 3.15
N ASP A 638 26.94 -16.50 2.86
CA ASP A 638 26.56 -17.68 3.66
C ASP A 638 27.09 -17.57 5.11
N THR A 639 28.35 -17.14 5.27
CA THR A 639 28.96 -16.89 6.59
C THR A 639 28.23 -15.80 7.35
N SER A 640 27.92 -14.67 6.71
CA SER A 640 27.17 -13.59 7.36
C SER A 640 25.74 -13.99 7.71
N LEU A 641 25.08 -14.86 6.94
CA LEU A 641 23.78 -15.40 7.33
C LEU A 641 23.86 -16.27 8.60
N LEU A 642 24.93 -17.05 8.76
CA LEU A 642 25.17 -17.79 10.01
C LEU A 642 25.39 -16.85 11.19
N GLU A 643 26.16 -15.78 11.00
CA GLU A 643 26.39 -14.73 12.00
C GLU A 643 25.11 -14.02 12.41
N SER A 644 24.17 -13.81 11.46
CA SER A 644 22.89 -13.14 11.74
C SER A 644 22.08 -13.82 12.86
N LYS A 645 22.29 -15.13 13.08
CA LYS A 645 21.61 -15.91 14.13
C LYS A 645 22.07 -15.53 15.55
N ASN A 646 23.19 -14.83 15.68
CA ASN A 646 23.70 -14.36 16.97
C ASN A 646 22.95 -13.12 17.48
N TYR A 647 22.19 -12.44 16.62
CA TYR A 647 21.40 -11.25 16.99
C TYR A 647 19.96 -11.64 17.30
N SER A 648 19.60 -11.65 18.59
CA SER A 648 18.25 -12.02 19.06
C SER A 648 17.29 -10.83 19.13
N ALA A 649 17.80 -9.61 19.31
CA ALA A 649 16.97 -8.41 19.34
C ALA A 649 16.50 -8.03 17.92
N PRO A 650 15.19 -7.81 17.68
CA PRO A 650 14.67 -7.50 16.34
C PRO A 650 15.37 -6.33 15.65
N LYS A 651 15.66 -5.27 16.41
CA LYS A 651 16.34 -4.07 15.90
C LYS A 651 17.77 -4.36 15.45
N GLU A 652 18.59 -4.94 16.33
CA GLU A 652 20.00 -5.23 16.03
C GLU A 652 20.13 -6.20 14.87
N ASN A 653 19.23 -7.20 14.81
CA ASN A 653 19.16 -8.14 13.70
C ASN A 653 18.84 -7.41 12.39
N ALA A 654 17.81 -6.56 12.36
CA ALA A 654 17.44 -5.79 11.18
C ALA A 654 18.54 -4.82 10.71
N GLU A 655 19.26 -4.18 11.64
CA GLU A 655 20.43 -3.35 11.36
C GLU A 655 21.56 -4.17 10.70
N PHE A 656 21.85 -5.36 11.21
CA PHE A 656 22.83 -6.26 10.59
C PHE A 656 22.42 -6.69 9.17
N TYR A 657 21.14 -6.99 8.93
CA TYR A 657 20.65 -7.30 7.59
C TYR A 657 20.76 -6.10 6.64
N ARG A 658 20.44 -4.89 7.10
CA ARG A 658 20.57 -3.64 6.32
C ARG A 658 22.02 -3.33 5.96
N ASP A 659 22.92 -3.40 6.93
CA ASP A 659 24.29 -2.89 6.80
C ASP A 659 25.26 -3.91 6.21
N ASN A 660 25.00 -5.21 6.40
CA ASN A 660 25.89 -6.28 5.98
C ASN A 660 25.27 -7.16 4.87
N ILE A 661 24.18 -7.87 5.16
CA ILE A 661 23.60 -8.86 4.25
C ILE A 661 23.16 -8.21 2.93
N LYS A 662 22.42 -7.10 2.98
CA LYS A 662 21.95 -6.38 1.79
C LYS A 662 23.10 -5.89 0.90
N VAL A 663 24.20 -5.42 1.50
CA VAL A 663 25.39 -4.97 0.76
C VAL A 663 26.03 -6.15 0.03
N GLN A 664 26.21 -7.27 0.72
CA GLN A 664 26.79 -8.48 0.12
C GLN A 664 25.90 -9.09 -0.97
N MET A 665 24.58 -9.04 -0.82
CA MET A 665 23.63 -9.42 -1.87
C MET A 665 23.84 -8.58 -3.14
N GLN A 666 24.02 -7.26 -3.00
CA GLN A 666 24.27 -6.37 -4.14
C GLN A 666 25.64 -6.65 -4.81
N GLU A 667 26.67 -6.94 -4.03
CA GLU A 667 27.98 -7.37 -4.56
C GLU A 667 27.84 -8.67 -5.36
N LEU A 668 27.15 -9.68 -4.82
CA LEU A 668 26.91 -10.96 -5.48
C LEU A 668 26.12 -10.78 -6.78
N ARG A 669 25.05 -9.97 -6.74
CA ARG A 669 24.24 -9.61 -7.91
C ARG A 669 25.09 -9.01 -9.02
N THR A 670 25.97 -8.07 -8.68
CA THR A 670 26.78 -7.35 -9.68
C THR A 670 27.61 -8.32 -10.54
N ILE A 671 28.21 -9.33 -9.91
CA ILE A 671 29.00 -10.35 -10.61
C ILE A 671 28.12 -11.25 -11.48
N ALA A 672 26.97 -11.69 -10.95
CA ALA A 672 26.02 -12.53 -11.68
C ALA A 672 25.41 -11.81 -12.89
N ASP A 673 25.05 -10.53 -12.74
CA ASP A 673 24.52 -9.70 -13.82
C ASP A 673 25.60 -9.48 -14.91
N GLU A 674 26.88 -9.34 -14.55
CA GLU A 674 27.97 -9.30 -15.55
C GLU A 674 28.11 -10.64 -16.29
N LEU A 675 28.03 -11.77 -15.57
CA LEU A 675 28.08 -13.11 -16.18
C LEU A 675 26.94 -13.32 -17.19
N GLU A 676 25.72 -12.84 -16.90
CA GLU A 676 24.57 -12.91 -17.82
C GLU A 676 24.88 -12.28 -19.19
N THR A 677 25.65 -11.19 -19.21
CA THR A 677 25.99 -10.48 -20.46
C THR A 677 27.00 -11.22 -21.35
N ILE A 678 27.69 -12.22 -20.80
CA ILE A 678 28.79 -12.94 -21.47
C ILE A 678 28.38 -14.36 -21.84
N VAL A 679 27.61 -15.03 -20.97
CA VAL A 679 27.19 -16.41 -21.16
C VAL A 679 26.17 -16.51 -22.30
N GLY A 680 26.39 -17.45 -23.22
CA GLY A 680 25.48 -17.66 -24.34
C GLY A 680 24.07 -18.04 -23.86
N LYS A 681 23.02 -17.47 -24.47
CA LYS A 681 21.61 -17.64 -24.08
C LYS A 681 21.19 -19.12 -23.89
N GLN A 682 21.75 -20.02 -24.70
CA GLN A 682 21.47 -21.46 -24.62
C GLN A 682 21.97 -22.13 -23.33
N PHE A 683 22.96 -21.53 -22.65
CA PHE A 683 23.51 -22.02 -21.39
C PHE A 683 22.93 -21.30 -20.18
N TRP A 684 22.36 -20.11 -20.34
CA TRP A 684 21.85 -19.32 -19.21
C TRP A 684 20.62 -19.99 -18.59
N PRO A 685 20.55 -20.16 -17.25
CA PRO A 685 19.64 -21.11 -16.63
C PRO A 685 18.19 -20.63 -16.51
N PHE A 686 17.94 -19.32 -16.61
CA PHE A 686 16.61 -18.74 -16.41
C PHE A 686 16.31 -17.57 -17.36
N PRO A 687 15.02 -17.21 -17.56
CA PRO A 687 14.64 -16.11 -18.46
C PRO A 687 15.27 -14.76 -18.07
N THR A 688 15.81 -14.05 -19.07
CA THR A 688 16.38 -12.70 -18.90
C THR A 688 15.29 -11.65 -18.71
N TYR A 689 15.66 -10.42 -18.35
CA TYR A 689 14.68 -9.32 -18.28
C TYR A 689 14.00 -9.03 -19.62
N ALA A 690 14.74 -9.15 -20.73
CA ALA A 690 14.16 -8.98 -22.06
C ALA A 690 13.07 -10.02 -22.33
N ASP A 691 13.29 -11.28 -21.90
CA ASP A 691 12.30 -12.34 -22.02
C ASP A 691 11.06 -12.04 -21.14
N LEU A 692 11.23 -11.51 -19.92
CA LEU A 692 10.14 -11.28 -18.97
C LEU A 692 9.30 -10.04 -19.31
N LEU A 693 9.94 -8.89 -19.47
CA LEU A 693 9.30 -7.58 -19.64
C LEU A 693 8.53 -7.44 -20.96
N PHE A 694 8.93 -8.22 -21.97
CA PHE A 694 8.29 -8.23 -23.30
C PHE A 694 7.59 -9.57 -23.61
N SER A 695 7.32 -10.38 -22.59
CA SER A 695 6.73 -11.73 -22.74
C SER A 695 5.28 -11.77 -23.20
N ILE A 696 4.51 -10.70 -22.96
CA ILE A 696 3.05 -10.65 -23.14
C ILE A 696 2.67 -10.13 -24.52
#